data_AF-A0A067W4Q0-F1
#
_entry.id   AF-A0A067W4Q0-F1
#
_cell.length_a   1.000
_cell.length_b   1.000
_cell.length_c   1.000
_cell.angle_alpha   90.00
_cell.angle_beta   90.00
_cell.angle_gamma   90.00
#
_symmetry.space_group_name_H-M   'P 1'
#
loop_
_entity.id
_entity.type
_entity.pdbx_description
1 polymer ?
#
loop_
_entity_poly.entity_id
_entity_poly.type
_entity_poly.pdbx_seq_one_letter_code
_entity_poly.pdbx_strand_id
1 'polypeptide(L)'
;MPSQKKIASAEKLLQKSKDSIPSLKELSSKLKDSIPLPKGLSSKLKDSIPSPKELSSKLKDSIPSPKELSSKLKQELAIEIEKKYHCIFTGENPAPYRIIAVRSFGNVTEGDLGGFIENESNLSQQGDCWIYGNAKVFGNARVYEDAKVYDNAKVYGNAQIHNKARISQSAKIYGNARIYGKSNIIGDAKIHGQASVYGHAQVCGYTDVYDNAKIHGRAKIDDYVKIFDHAEIYENALVTDKSRVHGKAEVYGNAQIKEQSEVFGNSKVYGNTIISGNARIFRHSKIYGNAAIYHNALVSGGKIYDNAIIANNAQVSGHAKIYGNTKIYENATVNGHANIYGNAQIYGSAVVNENVKIFHNAQIKSNAEVRGNAKVYGSSIISDTAKVCGNAEVYNEAMIYENAQVFEKSIIAGKAKVYGNAQIYGNAVISEAVECFENAKIFGQVKISGQVKISGQAKVYEFAEVWESANIFGNACVFGKSQIFGNSKIFDEAKIYDFAAITENAEVYGCAKIYGYARIFGEVKILGETLIAGQMKVFGQAEIVDKRFLNNEAIDGHQFLHDENQMKTLHEKEEKVFDASKIQAFNENITNVLNERKNINLSAQKASVINEINIVQKAEVQKAEVQKAEVQKAE
;
A
#
# COMPACT_ATOMS: atom_id res chain seq x y z
N MET A 1 -46.10 31.43 72.70
CA MET A 1 -47.19 32.28 73.19
C MET A 1 -46.65 33.70 73.23
N PRO A 2 -47.30 34.67 72.59
CA PRO A 2 -48.60 35.14 73.06
C PRO A 2 -49.69 35.08 71.98
N SER A 3 -50.80 34.53 72.43
CA SER A 3 -52.15 34.80 71.95
C SER A 3 -52.44 36.30 71.79
N GLN A 4 -53.32 36.61 70.84
CA GLN A 4 -54.31 37.68 70.96
C GLN A 4 -53.78 39.06 71.37
N LYS A 5 -53.18 39.75 70.39
CA LYS A 5 -53.38 41.20 70.20
C LYS A 5 -52.86 41.59 68.82
N LYS A 6 -53.70 41.35 67.80
CA LYS A 6 -53.76 42.07 66.50
C LYS A 6 -54.84 41.45 65.60
N ILE A 7 -56.04 41.33 66.16
CA ILE A 7 -57.28 41.49 65.39
C ILE A 7 -57.63 42.97 65.58
N ALA A 8 -57.40 43.80 64.55
CA ALA A 8 -57.98 45.13 64.31
C ALA A 8 -57.07 45.95 63.37
N SER A 9 -57.02 45.58 62.08
CA SER A 9 -56.75 46.49 60.93
C SER A 9 -56.59 45.70 59.62
N ALA A 10 -57.51 44.77 59.38
CA ALA A 10 -57.69 44.14 58.07
C ALA A 10 -59.14 44.36 57.58
N GLU A 11 -59.66 45.57 57.85
CA GLU A 11 -60.93 46.11 57.33
C GLU A 11 -60.71 47.37 56.48
N LYS A 12 -59.59 47.44 55.75
CA LYS A 12 -59.53 48.36 54.62
C LYS A 12 -59.26 47.58 53.35
N LEU A 13 -60.35 47.37 52.61
CA LEU A 13 -60.40 47.15 51.16
C LEU A 13 -60.07 45.69 50.77
N LEU A 14 -60.97 44.75 50.49
CA LEU A 14 -62.29 44.82 49.88
C LEU A 14 -62.35 45.83 48.73
N GLN A 15 -61.77 45.47 47.57
CA GLN A 15 -62.46 45.64 46.29
C GLN A 15 -61.77 44.90 45.14
N LYS A 16 -62.58 44.19 44.35
CA LYS A 16 -62.30 43.47 43.09
C LYS A 16 -61.62 42.11 43.30
N SER A 17 -62.21 40.95 43.04
CA SER A 17 -63.41 40.62 42.28
C SER A 17 -63.95 39.27 42.78
N LYS A 18 -65.17 39.28 43.33
CA LYS A 18 -66.07 38.14 43.37
C LYS A 18 -67.07 38.39 42.26
N ASP A 19 -67.13 37.50 41.27
CA ASP A 19 -68.37 37.02 40.64
C ASP A 19 -68.02 36.06 39.51
N SER A 20 -68.81 34.99 39.39
CA SER A 20 -68.76 33.91 38.39
C SER A 20 -67.91 32.69 38.76
N ILE A 21 -68.51 31.72 39.47
CA ILE A 21 -68.77 30.34 38.97
C ILE A 21 -69.63 29.59 40.04
N PRO A 22 -70.71 28.88 39.66
CA PRO A 22 -71.76 28.42 40.58
C PRO A 22 -71.44 27.10 41.31
N SER A 23 -72.07 26.91 42.47
CA SER A 23 -71.88 25.77 43.38
C SER A 23 -72.59 24.48 42.90
N LEU A 24 -71.93 23.35 43.17
CA LEU A 24 -72.30 21.94 42.94
C LEU A 24 -73.56 21.41 43.66
N LYS A 25 -74.52 22.28 44.01
CA LYS A 25 -75.75 21.94 44.73
C LYS A 25 -77.05 22.01 43.91
N GLU A 26 -76.96 22.29 42.60
CA GLU A 26 -78.11 22.29 41.67
C GLU A 26 -78.08 21.16 40.61
N LEU A 27 -77.07 20.29 40.62
CA LEU A 27 -76.95 19.15 39.68
C LEU A 27 -77.35 17.79 40.27
N SER A 28 -77.78 17.73 41.54
CA SER A 28 -78.22 16.48 42.17
C SER A 28 -79.75 16.28 42.19
N SER A 29 -80.54 17.13 41.53
CA SER A 29 -82.02 17.07 41.54
C SER A 29 -82.68 16.71 40.20
N LYS A 30 -81.93 16.24 39.19
CA LYS A 30 -82.50 15.87 37.86
C LYS A 30 -82.03 14.53 37.27
N LEU A 31 -81.62 13.56 38.09
CA LEU A 31 -81.10 12.27 37.58
C LEU A 31 -81.63 11.02 38.31
N LYS A 32 -82.89 11.04 38.76
CA LYS A 32 -83.61 9.83 39.21
C LYS A 32 -85.09 9.91 38.87
N ASP A 33 -85.43 9.74 37.60
CA ASP A 33 -86.73 9.22 37.15
C ASP A 33 -86.52 8.51 35.81
N SER A 34 -86.56 7.17 35.83
CA SER A 34 -86.83 6.20 34.74
C SER A 34 -86.06 4.87 34.91
N ILE A 35 -86.55 4.01 35.82
CA ILE A 35 -86.99 2.59 35.62
C ILE A 35 -86.00 1.57 34.98
N PRO A 36 -85.91 0.27 35.39
CA PRO A 36 -86.22 -0.43 36.65
C PRO A 36 -85.13 -1.45 37.12
N LEU A 37 -85.24 -1.93 38.36
CA LEU A 37 -84.59 -3.18 38.83
C LEU A 37 -85.30 -4.43 38.28
N PRO A 38 -84.60 -5.58 38.28
CA PRO A 38 -85.18 -6.79 38.87
C PRO A 38 -84.30 -7.45 39.94
N LYS A 39 -84.90 -7.54 41.14
CA LYS A 39 -84.96 -8.66 42.11
C LYS A 39 -83.95 -9.82 41.98
N GLY A 40 -83.27 -10.10 43.10
CA GLY A 40 -82.65 -11.42 43.32
C GLY A 40 -81.84 -11.54 44.61
N LEU A 41 -82.55 -11.73 45.73
CA LEU A 41 -82.14 -12.41 46.96
C LEU A 41 -80.76 -13.11 47.04
N SER A 42 -80.06 -12.79 48.12
CA SER A 42 -79.67 -13.71 49.21
C SER A 42 -78.19 -13.95 49.48
N SER A 43 -77.91 -13.91 50.78
CA SER A 43 -76.94 -14.68 51.56
C SER A 43 -75.46 -14.63 51.16
N LYS A 44 -74.66 -14.15 52.12
CA LYS A 44 -73.18 -14.15 52.24
C LYS A 44 -72.56 -12.79 51.94
N LEU A 45 -72.49 -11.94 52.97
CA LEU A 45 -71.45 -10.92 53.19
C LEU A 45 -71.71 -10.19 54.52
N LYS A 46 -71.87 -10.96 55.61
CA LYS A 46 -71.98 -10.40 56.97
C LYS A 46 -70.69 -10.48 57.78
N ASP A 47 -69.62 -11.03 57.23
CA ASP A 47 -68.30 -11.07 57.86
C ASP A 47 -67.26 -10.58 56.85
N SER A 48 -66.77 -9.34 57.02
CA SER A 48 -65.51 -8.76 56.46
C SER A 48 -65.56 -7.22 56.28
N ILE A 49 -66.50 -6.49 56.88
CA ILE A 49 -66.44 -5.02 56.92
C ILE A 49 -65.57 -4.61 58.13
N PRO A 50 -64.39 -4.00 57.95
CA PRO A 50 -63.55 -3.55 59.06
C PRO A 50 -64.28 -2.46 59.86
N SER A 51 -64.03 -2.40 61.17
CA SER A 51 -64.67 -1.41 62.05
C SER A 51 -64.29 0.04 61.67
N PRO A 52 -65.12 1.06 61.98
CA PRO A 52 -64.80 2.47 61.68
C PRO A 52 -63.46 2.96 62.26
N LYS A 53 -62.96 2.31 63.33
CA LYS A 53 -61.64 2.58 63.91
C LYS A 53 -60.49 2.06 63.03
N GLU A 54 -60.64 0.89 62.40
CA GLU A 54 -59.68 0.33 61.43
C GLU A 54 -59.71 1.08 60.08
N LEU A 55 -60.86 1.62 59.68
CA LEU A 55 -60.93 2.53 58.52
C LEU A 55 -60.20 3.85 58.82
N SER A 56 -60.31 4.38 60.04
CA SER A 56 -59.67 5.65 60.41
C SER A 56 -58.13 5.56 60.56
N SER A 57 -57.61 4.40 60.99
CA SER A 57 -56.16 4.17 61.03
C SER A 57 -55.59 3.99 59.62
N LYS A 58 -56.27 3.23 58.75
CA LYS A 58 -55.87 3.05 57.34
C LYS A 58 -56.02 4.34 56.48
N LEU A 59 -56.94 5.24 56.84
CA LEU A 59 -57.10 6.57 56.19
C LEU A 59 -56.03 7.58 56.62
N LYS A 60 -55.51 7.50 57.86
CA LYS A 60 -54.40 8.35 58.33
C LYS A 60 -53.06 7.97 57.70
N ASP A 61 -52.88 6.70 57.35
CA ASP A 61 -51.66 6.22 56.70
C ASP A 61 -51.64 6.49 55.18
N SER A 62 -52.75 6.93 54.58
CA SER A 62 -52.89 7.16 53.13
C SER A 62 -53.11 8.62 52.71
N ILE A 63 -53.30 9.55 53.65
CA ILE A 63 -53.52 10.98 53.35
C ILE A 63 -52.37 11.79 53.97
N PRO A 64 -51.53 12.48 53.16
CA PRO A 64 -50.43 13.28 53.68
C PRO A 64 -50.95 14.33 54.68
N SER A 65 -50.28 14.45 55.83
CA SER A 65 -50.57 15.47 56.84
C SER A 65 -50.47 16.90 56.25
N PRO A 66 -51.14 17.93 56.80
CA PRO A 66 -51.03 19.32 56.32
C PRO A 66 -49.60 19.87 56.31
N LYS A 67 -48.71 19.36 57.17
CA LYS A 67 -47.27 19.65 57.14
C LYS A 67 -46.57 18.98 55.95
N GLU A 68 -46.93 17.75 55.62
CA GLU A 68 -46.46 17.07 54.40
C GLU A 68 -47.02 17.70 53.13
N LEU A 69 -48.27 18.15 53.14
CA LEU A 69 -48.87 18.87 52.02
C LEU A 69 -48.21 20.25 51.84
N SER A 70 -47.94 20.97 52.93
CA SER A 70 -47.21 22.24 52.91
C SER A 70 -45.74 22.07 52.51
N SER A 71 -45.08 21.00 52.95
CA SER A 71 -43.72 20.70 52.51
C SER A 71 -43.70 20.29 51.04
N LYS A 72 -44.66 19.48 50.58
CA LYS A 72 -44.83 19.13 49.16
C LYS A 72 -45.13 20.35 48.31
N LEU A 73 -46.05 21.22 48.71
CA LEU A 73 -46.36 22.48 48.02
C LEU A 73 -45.15 23.42 47.99
N LYS A 74 -44.40 23.56 49.10
CA LYS A 74 -43.15 24.35 49.11
C LYS A 74 -42.07 23.73 48.22
N GLN A 75 -41.99 22.41 48.19
CA GLN A 75 -41.06 21.67 47.34
C GLN A 75 -41.45 21.80 45.86
N GLU A 76 -42.73 21.68 45.51
CA GLU A 76 -43.27 21.91 44.18
C GLU A 76 -43.09 23.36 43.72
N LEU A 77 -43.36 24.35 44.59
CA LEU A 77 -43.11 25.76 44.29
C LEU A 77 -41.61 26.06 44.13
N ALA A 78 -40.76 25.45 44.96
CA ALA A 78 -39.30 25.60 44.83
C ALA A 78 -38.78 24.99 43.52
N ILE A 79 -39.31 23.83 43.12
CA ILE A 79 -39.03 23.19 41.83
C ILE A 79 -39.45 24.11 40.67
N GLU A 80 -40.60 24.78 40.79
CA GLU A 80 -41.12 25.68 39.75
C GLU A 80 -40.33 26.99 39.64
N ILE A 81 -39.80 27.52 40.76
CA ILE A 81 -38.91 28.70 40.78
C ILE A 81 -37.51 28.38 40.21
N GLU A 82 -37.06 27.13 40.30
CA GLU A 82 -35.74 26.71 39.81
C GLU A 82 -35.70 26.36 38.31
N LYS A 83 -36.88 26.24 37.67
CA LYS A 83 -36.95 25.95 36.23
C LYS A 83 -36.25 27.04 35.42
N LYS A 84 -35.61 26.58 34.34
CA LYS A 84 -34.93 27.41 33.34
C LYS A 84 -35.89 27.76 32.20
N TYR A 85 -36.85 26.88 31.91
CA TYR A 85 -37.87 27.10 30.89
C TYR A 85 -39.21 26.44 31.22
N HIS A 86 -40.26 26.96 30.60
CA HIS A 86 -41.60 26.36 30.56
C HIS A 86 -41.99 25.93 29.14
N CYS A 87 -42.98 25.05 29.04
CA CYS A 87 -43.51 24.50 27.79
C CYS A 87 -44.83 25.17 27.41
N ILE A 88 -44.93 25.68 26.19
CA ILE A 88 -46.15 26.25 25.60
C ILE A 88 -46.69 25.24 24.59
N PHE A 89 -47.90 24.72 24.80
CA PHE A 89 -48.53 23.80 23.86
C PHE A 89 -48.93 24.52 22.56
N THR A 90 -48.45 24.02 21.43
CA THR A 90 -48.74 24.54 20.09
C THR A 90 -49.56 23.57 19.23
N GLY A 91 -49.61 22.29 19.60
CA GLY A 91 -50.27 21.23 18.83
C GLY A 91 -49.47 20.75 17.60
N GLU A 92 -48.24 21.21 17.41
CA GLU A 92 -47.39 20.77 16.29
C GLU A 92 -46.87 19.34 16.46
N ASN A 93 -47.03 18.48 15.45
CA ASN A 93 -46.38 17.16 15.45
C ASN A 93 -45.00 17.22 14.76
N PRO A 94 -44.00 16.43 15.20
CA PRO A 94 -44.01 15.50 16.34
C PRO A 94 -43.62 16.13 17.69
N ALA A 95 -43.38 17.44 17.75
CA ALA A 95 -42.90 18.14 18.95
C ALA A 95 -43.91 19.25 19.35
N PRO A 96 -44.97 18.93 20.12
CA PRO A 96 -46.11 19.81 20.35
C PRO A 96 -45.88 20.96 21.33
N TYR A 97 -44.71 21.04 21.97
CA TYR A 97 -44.41 22.10 22.93
C TYR A 97 -43.29 23.00 22.43
N ARG A 98 -43.48 24.31 22.50
CA ARG A 98 -42.42 25.30 22.30
C ARG A 98 -41.88 25.76 23.66
N ILE A 99 -40.57 25.88 23.80
CA ILE A 99 -39.95 26.31 25.07
C ILE A 99 -39.88 27.84 25.17
N ILE A 100 -40.07 28.37 26.38
CA ILE A 100 -39.85 29.79 26.72
C ILE A 100 -38.95 29.89 27.96
N ALA A 101 -37.92 30.74 27.90
CA ALA A 101 -37.02 30.98 29.01
C ALA A 101 -37.74 31.74 30.14
N VAL A 102 -37.62 31.27 31.38
CA VAL A 102 -38.23 31.92 32.56
C VAL A 102 -37.22 32.64 33.44
N ARG A 103 -35.94 32.59 33.06
CA ARG A 103 -34.83 33.37 33.63
C ARG A 103 -33.69 33.44 32.63
N SER A 104 -32.79 34.40 32.81
CA SER A 104 -31.58 34.54 31.98
C SER A 104 -30.48 33.56 32.39
N PHE A 105 -29.80 32.94 31.42
CA PHE A 105 -28.66 32.03 31.63
C PHE A 105 -27.82 31.92 30.34
N GLY A 106 -26.52 31.71 30.46
CA GLY A 106 -25.61 31.66 29.30
C GLY A 106 -25.77 32.87 28.38
N ASN A 107 -26.34 32.66 27.19
CA ASN A 107 -26.66 33.69 26.20
C ASN A 107 -28.16 33.79 25.88
N VAL A 108 -29.02 33.24 26.74
CA VAL A 108 -30.48 33.27 26.64
C VAL A 108 -31.01 34.24 27.68
N THR A 109 -31.91 35.13 27.25
CA THR A 109 -32.56 36.13 28.10
C THR A 109 -33.93 35.61 28.54
N GLU A 110 -34.37 36.00 29.74
CA GLU A 110 -35.75 35.76 30.19
C GLU A 110 -36.77 36.22 29.14
N GLY A 111 -37.76 35.36 28.86
CA GLY A 111 -38.79 35.59 27.84
C GLY A 111 -38.43 35.09 26.44
N ASP A 112 -37.17 34.69 26.19
CA ASP A 112 -36.77 34.19 24.87
C ASP A 112 -37.53 32.91 24.48
N LEU A 113 -38.08 32.91 23.27
CA LEU A 113 -38.67 31.72 22.66
C LEU A 113 -37.58 30.83 22.08
N GLY A 114 -37.57 29.57 22.47
CA GLY A 114 -36.74 28.53 21.86
C GLY A 114 -37.49 27.71 20.80
N GLY A 115 -36.90 26.55 20.49
CA GLY A 115 -37.47 25.55 19.61
C GLY A 115 -38.48 24.63 20.28
N PHE A 116 -38.66 23.45 19.71
CA PHE A 116 -39.78 22.55 20.02
C PHE A 116 -39.31 21.25 20.67
N ILE A 117 -40.07 20.79 21.67
CA ILE A 117 -39.86 19.52 22.36
C ILE A 117 -41.14 18.68 22.41
N GLU A 118 -41.00 17.35 22.53
CA GLU A 118 -42.15 16.45 22.75
C GLU A 118 -42.55 16.38 24.22
N ASN A 119 -41.57 16.35 25.13
CA ASN A 119 -41.79 16.35 26.57
C ASN A 119 -40.61 16.99 27.32
N GLU A 120 -40.80 17.33 28.60
CA GLU A 120 -39.77 18.00 29.40
C GLU A 120 -38.46 17.20 29.52
N SER A 121 -38.46 15.88 29.33
CA SER A 121 -37.22 15.09 29.42
C SER A 121 -36.28 15.29 28.23
N ASN A 122 -36.76 15.93 27.14
CA ASN A 122 -35.96 16.18 25.95
C ASN A 122 -34.89 17.27 26.14
N LEU A 123 -35.09 18.19 27.09
CA LEU A 123 -34.16 19.29 27.39
C LEU A 123 -33.90 19.36 28.89
N SER A 124 -32.64 19.49 29.32
CA SER A 124 -32.34 19.60 30.74
C SER A 124 -32.66 20.98 31.30
N GLN A 125 -33.25 21.01 32.50
CA GLN A 125 -33.39 22.22 33.32
C GLN A 125 -32.04 22.69 33.90
N GLN A 126 -30.99 21.85 33.84
CA GLN A 126 -29.64 22.15 34.32
C GLN A 126 -28.67 22.47 33.17
N GLY A 127 -27.63 23.25 33.48
CA GLY A 127 -26.62 23.69 32.50
C GLY A 127 -27.14 24.71 31.48
N ASP A 128 -26.26 25.14 30.58
CA ASP A 128 -26.56 26.20 29.58
C ASP A 128 -27.16 25.66 28.27
N CYS A 129 -27.62 24.40 28.25
CA CYS A 129 -28.19 23.79 27.06
C CYS A 129 -29.47 24.46 26.61
N TRP A 130 -29.65 24.62 25.29
CA TRP A 130 -30.81 25.30 24.71
C TRP A 130 -31.10 24.87 23.28
N ILE A 131 -32.38 24.93 22.92
CA ILE A 131 -32.87 24.66 21.57
C ILE A 131 -33.37 26.00 21.01
N TYR A 132 -32.76 26.49 19.94
CA TYR A 132 -33.03 27.76 19.28
C TYR A 132 -33.87 27.58 18.01
N GLY A 133 -34.54 28.65 17.60
CA GLY A 133 -35.20 28.74 16.30
C GLY A 133 -36.34 27.72 16.14
N ASN A 134 -36.33 26.99 15.03
CA ASN A 134 -37.34 25.99 14.66
C ASN A 134 -36.86 24.55 14.92
N ALA A 135 -35.76 24.38 15.64
CA ALA A 135 -35.20 23.07 15.92
C ALA A 135 -36.18 22.22 16.73
N LYS A 136 -36.20 20.90 16.47
CA LYS A 136 -37.15 19.97 17.09
C LYS A 136 -36.41 18.83 17.78
N VAL A 137 -36.72 18.58 19.05
CA VAL A 137 -36.20 17.45 19.82
C VAL A 137 -37.36 16.59 20.32
N PHE A 138 -37.42 15.32 19.94
CA PHE A 138 -38.59 14.47 20.23
C PHE A 138 -38.20 12.99 20.41
N GLY A 139 -39.14 12.14 20.78
CA GLY A 139 -38.90 10.78 21.25
C GLY A 139 -38.15 10.75 22.59
N ASN A 140 -37.26 9.79 22.76
CA ASN A 140 -36.40 9.64 23.94
C ASN A 140 -35.08 10.45 23.84
N ALA A 141 -34.96 11.34 22.85
CA ALA A 141 -33.76 12.12 22.66
C ALA A 141 -33.55 13.11 23.82
N ARG A 142 -32.29 13.42 24.16
CA ARG A 142 -31.95 14.31 25.28
C ARG A 142 -30.88 15.32 24.89
N VAL A 143 -31.12 16.59 25.25
CA VAL A 143 -30.16 17.69 25.16
C VAL A 143 -29.87 18.21 26.57
N TYR A 144 -28.60 18.17 27.00
CA TYR A 144 -28.22 18.53 28.37
C TYR A 144 -26.83 19.16 28.45
N GLU A 145 -26.40 19.54 29.66
CA GLU A 145 -25.18 20.33 29.92
C GLU A 145 -25.20 21.68 29.18
N ASP A 146 -24.25 21.97 28.29
CA ASP A 146 -24.11 23.27 27.58
C ASP A 146 -24.43 23.14 26.07
N ALA A 147 -25.08 22.05 25.66
CA ALA A 147 -25.30 21.73 24.26
C ALA A 147 -26.32 22.66 23.60
N LYS A 148 -26.10 23.01 22.33
CA LYS A 148 -26.95 23.97 21.61
C LYS A 148 -27.43 23.40 20.29
N VAL A 149 -28.75 23.47 20.07
CA VAL A 149 -29.40 23.02 18.83
C VAL A 149 -30.06 24.24 18.17
N TYR A 150 -29.86 24.45 16.87
CA TYR A 150 -30.26 25.66 16.16
C TYR A 150 -31.06 25.38 14.89
N ASP A 151 -31.58 26.46 14.29
CA ASP A 151 -32.19 26.51 12.97
C ASP A 151 -33.34 25.50 12.78
N ASN A 152 -33.22 24.56 11.85
CA ASN A 152 -34.23 23.55 11.53
C ASN A 152 -33.77 22.13 11.91
N ALA A 153 -32.76 22.01 12.78
CA ALA A 153 -32.17 20.73 13.14
C ALA A 153 -33.19 19.83 13.85
N LYS A 154 -33.05 18.51 13.65
CA LYS A 154 -33.94 17.50 14.24
C LYS A 154 -33.15 16.48 15.03
N VAL A 155 -33.49 16.33 16.31
CA VAL A 155 -32.88 15.33 17.20
C VAL A 155 -33.97 14.41 17.72
N TYR A 156 -33.88 13.10 17.47
CA TYR A 156 -34.95 12.16 17.82
C TYR A 156 -34.48 10.73 18.09
N GLY A 157 -35.40 9.80 18.36
CA GLY A 157 -35.04 8.44 18.77
C GLY A 157 -34.51 8.43 20.20
N ASN A 158 -33.37 7.79 20.45
CA ASN A 158 -32.66 7.80 21.73
C ASN A 158 -31.36 8.62 21.67
N ALA A 159 -31.27 9.60 20.74
CA ALA A 159 -30.07 10.39 20.54
C ALA A 159 -29.73 11.26 21.77
N GLN A 160 -28.43 11.44 22.03
CA GLN A 160 -27.94 12.21 23.18
C GLN A 160 -27.00 13.32 22.72
N ILE A 161 -27.33 14.57 23.07
CA ILE A 161 -26.51 15.76 22.76
C ILE A 161 -26.11 16.42 24.08
N HIS A 162 -24.81 16.56 24.35
CA HIS A 162 -24.34 17.12 25.62
C HIS A 162 -22.95 17.78 25.52
N ASN A 163 -22.36 18.15 26.66
CA ASN A 163 -21.22 19.04 26.78
C ASN A 163 -21.47 20.36 26.01
N LYS A 164 -20.58 20.75 25.10
CA LYS A 164 -20.63 21.99 24.31
C LYS A 164 -20.93 21.73 22.83
N ALA A 165 -21.58 20.60 22.52
CA ALA A 165 -21.91 20.22 21.17
C ALA A 165 -22.86 21.24 20.53
N ARG A 166 -22.69 21.48 19.23
CA ARG A 166 -23.54 22.38 18.44
C ARG A 166 -24.11 21.65 17.25
N ILE A 167 -25.43 21.71 17.10
CA ILE A 167 -26.16 21.15 15.95
C ILE A 167 -26.93 22.30 15.30
N SER A 168 -26.81 22.52 14.00
CA SER A 168 -27.52 23.61 13.33
C SER A 168 -27.96 23.27 11.91
N GLN A 169 -28.56 24.24 11.23
CA GLN A 169 -29.14 24.12 9.89
C GLN A 169 -30.18 22.99 9.79
N SER A 170 -30.02 22.05 8.87
CA SER A 170 -31.00 20.98 8.58
C SER A 170 -30.53 19.61 9.11
N ALA A 171 -29.51 19.58 9.97
CA ALA A 171 -28.91 18.35 10.46
C ALA A 171 -29.92 17.45 11.21
N LYS A 172 -29.75 16.13 11.06
CA LYS A 172 -30.63 15.11 11.65
C LYS A 172 -29.83 14.13 12.49
N ILE A 173 -30.11 14.10 13.80
CA ILE A 173 -29.47 13.20 14.74
C ILE A 173 -30.52 12.22 15.30
N TYR A 174 -30.34 10.92 15.12
CA TYR A 174 -31.34 9.94 15.55
C TYR A 174 -30.77 8.56 15.90
N GLY A 175 -31.64 7.59 16.18
CA GLY A 175 -31.20 6.27 16.68
C GLY A 175 -30.64 6.39 18.09
N ASN A 176 -29.50 5.76 18.37
CA ASN A 176 -28.77 5.84 19.64
C ASN A 176 -27.50 6.71 19.53
N ALA A 177 -27.48 7.64 18.56
CA ALA A 177 -26.31 8.48 18.30
C ALA A 177 -25.95 9.38 19.49
N ARG A 178 -24.65 9.62 19.71
CA ARG A 178 -24.13 10.46 20.80
C ARG A 178 -23.25 11.58 20.27
N ILE A 179 -23.63 12.82 20.55
CA ILE A 179 -22.88 14.01 20.13
C ILE A 179 -22.45 14.81 21.36
N TYR A 180 -21.14 14.98 21.57
CA TYR A 180 -20.61 15.60 22.79
C TYR A 180 -19.25 16.28 22.59
N GLY A 181 -18.62 16.76 23.66
CA GLY A 181 -17.46 17.65 23.55
C GLY A 181 -17.83 19.01 22.95
N LYS A 182 -16.96 19.60 22.15
CA LYS A 182 -17.13 20.86 21.39
C LYS A 182 -17.37 20.57 19.89
N SER A 183 -18.00 19.45 19.55
CA SER A 183 -18.27 19.07 18.16
C SER A 183 -19.29 20.00 17.51
N ASN A 184 -19.22 20.15 16.19
CA ASN A 184 -20.12 21.00 15.41
C ASN A 184 -20.71 20.24 14.23
N ILE A 185 -22.03 20.07 14.21
CA ILE A 185 -22.75 19.36 13.15
C ILE A 185 -23.66 20.36 12.44
N ILE A 186 -23.41 20.59 11.15
CA ILE A 186 -24.09 21.60 10.34
C ILE A 186 -24.49 21.02 8.97
N GLY A 187 -25.20 21.78 8.15
CA GLY A 187 -25.66 21.33 6.83
C GLY A 187 -26.89 20.43 6.90
N ASP A 188 -26.92 19.44 6.01
CA ASP A 188 -27.92 18.38 5.90
C ASP A 188 -27.39 17.05 6.47
N ALA A 189 -26.37 17.11 7.34
CA ALA A 189 -25.69 15.95 7.88
C ALA A 189 -26.65 15.05 8.68
N LYS A 190 -26.48 13.74 8.52
CA LYS A 190 -27.25 12.70 9.22
C LYS A 190 -26.31 11.89 10.11
N ILE A 191 -26.66 11.78 11.39
CA ILE A 191 -25.90 10.97 12.35
C ILE A 191 -26.88 10.05 13.06
N HIS A 192 -26.70 8.73 12.89
CA HIS A 192 -27.63 7.75 13.43
C HIS A 192 -26.98 6.42 13.81
N GLY A 193 -27.79 5.40 14.13
CA GLY A 193 -27.25 4.14 14.66
C GLY A 193 -26.72 4.31 16.09
N GLN A 194 -25.57 3.71 16.38
CA GLN A 194 -24.78 3.87 17.62
C GLN A 194 -23.62 4.88 17.43
N ALA A 195 -23.67 5.72 16.38
CA ALA A 195 -22.55 6.57 16.00
C ALA A 195 -22.24 7.61 17.08
N SER A 196 -20.97 7.96 17.23
CA SER A 196 -20.51 8.95 18.22
C SER A 196 -19.66 10.03 17.58
N VAL A 197 -20.05 11.29 17.75
CA VAL A 197 -19.25 12.45 17.30
C VAL A 197 -18.87 13.33 18.47
N TYR A 198 -17.57 13.53 18.70
CA TYR A 198 -17.11 14.23 19.90
C TYR A 198 -15.79 14.98 19.73
N GLY A 199 -15.23 15.51 20.82
CA GLY A 199 -14.02 16.32 20.77
C GLY A 199 -14.28 17.69 20.14
N HIS A 200 -13.52 18.06 19.13
CA HIS A 200 -13.65 19.28 18.31
C HIS A 200 -14.05 18.97 16.86
N ALA A 201 -14.61 17.77 16.61
CA ALA A 201 -14.97 17.32 15.27
C ALA A 201 -16.01 18.25 14.60
N GLN A 202 -15.90 18.39 13.28
CA GLN A 202 -16.82 19.15 12.44
C GLN A 202 -17.40 18.20 11.39
N VAL A 203 -18.73 18.12 11.31
CA VAL A 203 -19.44 17.32 10.31
C VAL A 203 -20.44 18.22 9.60
N CYS A 204 -20.28 18.36 8.30
CA CYS A 204 -20.97 19.34 7.46
C CYS A 204 -21.58 18.66 6.22
N GLY A 205 -22.22 19.47 5.36
CA GLY A 205 -22.73 19.00 4.07
C GLY A 205 -23.86 17.98 4.16
N TYR A 206 -23.93 17.08 3.18
CA TYR A 206 -24.81 15.93 3.07
C TYR A 206 -24.18 14.64 3.65
N THR A 207 -23.30 14.77 4.65
CA THR A 207 -22.60 13.63 5.27
C THR A 207 -23.57 12.67 5.97
N ASP A 208 -23.32 11.37 5.86
CA ASP A 208 -24.10 10.30 6.51
C ASP A 208 -23.19 9.44 7.43
N VAL A 209 -23.43 9.47 8.74
CA VAL A 209 -22.63 8.78 9.76
C VAL A 209 -23.51 7.81 10.54
N TYR A 210 -23.23 6.50 10.48
CA TYR A 210 -24.11 5.52 11.11
C TYR A 210 -23.40 4.26 11.64
N ASP A 211 -24.19 3.27 12.09
CA ASP A 211 -23.73 2.09 12.83
C ASP A 211 -22.92 2.47 14.08
N ASN A 212 -21.74 1.91 14.32
CA ASN A 212 -20.86 2.20 15.45
C ASN A 212 -19.73 3.18 15.08
N ALA A 213 -19.87 3.95 14.01
CA ALA A 213 -18.85 4.89 13.56
C ALA A 213 -18.51 5.96 14.61
N LYS A 214 -17.25 6.37 14.68
CA LYS A 214 -16.75 7.39 15.61
C LYS A 214 -16.02 8.50 14.87
N ILE A 215 -16.35 9.75 15.19
CA ILE A 215 -15.64 10.92 14.66
C ILE A 215 -15.23 11.79 15.85
N HIS A 216 -13.94 12.05 16.02
CA HIS A 216 -13.46 12.85 17.15
C HIS A 216 -12.16 13.61 16.84
N GLY A 217 -11.44 14.06 17.87
CA GLY A 217 -10.32 14.99 17.67
C GLY A 217 -10.79 16.31 17.06
N ARG A 218 -10.06 16.84 16.08
CA ARG A 218 -10.39 18.00 15.24
C ARG A 218 -10.78 17.58 13.81
N ALA A 219 -11.25 16.35 13.61
CA ALA A 219 -11.56 15.82 12.31
C ALA A 219 -12.64 16.66 11.61
N LYS A 220 -12.53 16.82 10.29
CA LYS A 220 -13.45 17.60 9.46
C LYS A 220 -14.03 16.71 8.38
N ILE A 221 -15.35 16.61 8.34
CA ILE A 221 -16.09 15.83 7.36
C ILE A 221 -17.06 16.76 6.63
N ASP A 222 -17.07 16.75 5.30
CA ASP A 222 -17.92 17.64 4.51
C ASP A 222 -18.42 16.98 3.22
N ASP A 223 -19.30 17.66 2.49
CA ASP A 223 -19.91 17.25 1.22
C ASP A 223 -20.80 16.00 1.32
N TYR A 224 -20.58 14.94 0.54
CA TYR A 224 -21.44 13.77 0.37
C TYR A 224 -20.83 12.50 0.97
N VAL A 225 -20.08 12.64 2.07
CA VAL A 225 -19.30 11.56 2.68
C VAL A 225 -20.19 10.54 3.38
N LYS A 226 -19.80 9.26 3.35
CA LYS A 226 -20.43 8.19 4.14
C LYS A 226 -19.45 7.53 5.09
N ILE A 227 -19.81 7.45 6.39
CA ILE A 227 -18.99 6.82 7.43
C ILE A 227 -19.85 5.84 8.22
N PHE A 228 -19.49 4.56 8.25
CA PHE A 228 -20.33 3.54 8.86
C PHE A 228 -19.57 2.32 9.38
N ASP A 229 -20.29 1.27 9.78
CA ASP A 229 -19.78 0.11 10.51
C ASP A 229 -19.10 0.48 11.84
N HIS A 230 -17.80 0.29 11.97
CA HIS A 230 -16.96 0.59 13.14
C HIS A 230 -15.82 1.55 12.76
N ALA A 231 -15.99 2.34 11.69
CA ALA A 231 -14.97 3.27 11.22
C ALA A 231 -14.70 4.36 12.27
N GLU A 232 -13.44 4.79 12.37
CA GLU A 232 -13.01 5.80 13.34
C GLU A 232 -12.16 6.87 12.66
N ILE A 233 -12.59 8.12 12.74
CA ILE A 233 -11.92 9.28 12.12
C ILE A 233 -11.59 10.30 13.19
N TYR A 234 -10.32 10.66 13.34
CA TYR A 234 -9.87 11.47 14.46
C TYR A 234 -8.64 12.33 14.17
N GLU A 235 -8.11 13.01 15.21
CA GLU A 235 -7.04 14.01 15.08
C GLU A 235 -7.42 15.12 14.08
N ASN A 236 -6.60 15.47 13.10
CA ASN A 236 -6.90 16.52 12.12
C ASN A 236 -7.33 15.95 10.76
N ALA A 237 -7.81 14.70 10.71
CA ALA A 237 -8.21 14.07 9.46
C ALA A 237 -9.29 14.88 8.73
N LEU A 238 -9.19 14.93 7.40
CA LEU A 238 -10.14 15.58 6.51
C LEU A 238 -10.76 14.54 5.58
N VAL A 239 -12.08 14.44 5.55
CA VAL A 239 -12.79 13.56 4.60
C VAL A 239 -13.87 14.36 3.88
N THR A 240 -13.81 14.43 2.55
CA THR A 240 -14.67 15.31 1.73
C THR A 240 -15.21 14.61 0.49
N ASP A 241 -15.96 15.35 -0.32
CA ASP A 241 -16.59 14.92 -1.57
C ASP A 241 -17.51 13.70 -1.40
N LYS A 242 -17.36 12.66 -2.22
CA LYS A 242 -18.17 11.43 -2.22
C LYS A 242 -17.44 10.25 -1.56
N SER A 243 -16.46 10.55 -0.71
CA SER A 243 -15.61 9.54 -0.07
C SER A 243 -16.41 8.64 0.88
N ARG A 244 -15.91 7.42 1.09
CA ARG A 244 -16.49 6.47 2.04
C ARG A 244 -15.45 5.88 2.97
N VAL A 245 -15.75 5.86 4.27
CA VAL A 245 -14.91 5.22 5.29
C VAL A 245 -15.75 4.22 6.08
N HIS A 246 -15.44 2.92 6.02
CA HIS A 246 -16.28 1.88 6.62
C HIS A 246 -15.48 0.65 7.10
N GLY A 247 -16.16 -0.40 7.55
CA GLY A 247 -15.53 -1.50 8.28
C GLY A 247 -14.98 -1.06 9.64
N LYS A 248 -13.74 -1.45 9.95
CA LYS A 248 -12.98 -1.03 11.15
C LYS A 248 -11.87 -0.04 10.77
N ALA A 249 -12.07 0.75 9.72
CA ALA A 249 -11.02 1.61 9.18
C ALA A 249 -10.75 2.79 10.12
N GLU A 250 -9.48 3.14 10.27
CA GLU A 250 -9.03 4.27 11.07
C GLU A 250 -8.37 5.33 10.17
N VAL A 251 -8.86 6.57 10.22
CA VAL A 251 -8.29 7.72 9.50
C VAL A 251 -7.93 8.81 10.50
N TYR A 252 -6.64 9.12 10.64
CA TYR A 252 -6.14 10.06 11.66
C TYR A 252 -4.89 10.82 11.21
N GLY A 253 -4.20 11.52 12.12
CA GLY A 253 -3.16 12.47 11.75
C GLY A 253 -3.74 13.66 10.99
N ASN A 254 -3.07 14.07 9.91
CA ASN A 254 -3.53 15.07 8.96
C ASN A 254 -3.98 14.40 7.64
N ALA A 255 -4.41 13.13 7.69
CA ALA A 255 -4.79 12.38 6.50
C ALA A 255 -5.97 13.03 5.78
N GLN A 256 -5.93 13.05 4.45
CA GLN A 256 -6.97 13.61 3.60
C GLN A 256 -7.54 12.53 2.69
N ILE A 257 -8.86 12.30 2.77
CA ILE A 257 -9.60 11.39 1.91
C ILE A 257 -10.62 12.20 1.13
N LYS A 258 -10.55 12.20 -0.19
CA LYS A 258 -11.38 13.08 -1.02
C LYS A 258 -11.82 12.41 -2.31
N GLU A 259 -12.63 13.12 -3.09
CA GLU A 259 -13.28 12.66 -4.32
C GLU A 259 -14.17 11.41 -4.11
N GLN A 260 -13.96 10.31 -4.83
CA GLN A 260 -14.75 9.07 -4.71
C GLN A 260 -13.96 7.95 -4.01
N SER A 261 -12.99 8.32 -3.17
CA SER A 261 -12.10 7.39 -2.52
C SER A 261 -12.79 6.54 -1.46
N GLU A 262 -12.32 5.31 -1.30
CA GLU A 262 -12.88 4.35 -0.36
C GLU A 262 -11.79 3.83 0.59
N VAL A 263 -11.96 4.01 1.90
CA VAL A 263 -11.08 3.43 2.92
C VAL A 263 -11.89 2.48 3.79
N PHE A 264 -11.59 1.19 3.75
CA PHE A 264 -12.42 0.20 4.44
C PHE A 264 -11.68 -1.02 4.96
N GLY A 265 -12.42 -1.95 5.56
CA GLY A 265 -11.84 -3.06 6.31
C GLY A 265 -11.17 -2.57 7.59
N ASN A 266 -10.07 -3.20 7.99
CA ASN A 266 -9.26 -2.88 9.17
C ASN A 266 -8.05 -1.98 8.82
N SER A 267 -8.22 -1.05 7.86
CA SER A 267 -7.13 -0.24 7.28
C SER A 267 -6.84 0.98 8.14
N LYS A 268 -5.57 1.40 8.19
CA LYS A 268 -5.11 2.61 8.91
C LYS A 268 -4.51 3.60 7.93
N VAL A 269 -5.03 4.81 7.89
CA VAL A 269 -4.53 5.91 7.05
C VAL A 269 -4.21 7.10 7.96
N TYR A 270 -2.94 7.51 8.01
CA TYR A 270 -2.49 8.49 8.99
C TYR A 270 -1.25 9.28 8.56
N GLY A 271 -0.82 10.26 9.35
CA GLY A 271 0.23 11.20 8.92
C GLY A 271 -0.35 12.24 7.96
N ASN A 272 0.43 12.72 7.01
CA ASN A 272 0.00 13.70 6.00
C ASN A 272 -0.40 13.03 4.68
N THR A 273 -1.04 11.86 4.76
CA THR A 273 -1.38 11.08 3.57
C THR A 273 -2.52 11.69 2.78
N ILE A 274 -2.53 11.47 1.47
CA ILE A 274 -3.63 11.90 0.58
C ILE A 274 -4.18 10.67 -0.14
N ILE A 275 -5.50 10.52 -0.13
CA ILE A 275 -6.23 9.54 -0.92
C ILE A 275 -7.25 10.29 -1.78
N SER A 276 -7.17 10.16 -3.10
CA SER A 276 -8.02 10.87 -4.08
C SER A 276 -8.39 10.00 -5.27
N GLY A 277 -9.31 10.48 -6.11
CA GLY A 277 -9.79 9.75 -7.28
C GLY A 277 -10.88 8.75 -6.91
N ASN A 278 -10.76 7.56 -7.47
CA ASN A 278 -11.55 6.38 -7.15
C ASN A 278 -10.68 5.38 -6.35
N ALA A 279 -9.72 5.87 -5.57
CA ALA A 279 -8.71 5.04 -4.93
C ALA A 279 -9.36 4.20 -3.85
N ARG A 280 -8.99 2.92 -3.75
CA ARG A 280 -9.60 2.00 -2.80
C ARG A 280 -8.55 1.38 -1.91
N ILE A 281 -8.61 1.70 -0.62
CA ILE A 281 -7.68 1.25 0.41
C ILE A 281 -8.46 0.34 1.33
N PHE A 282 -8.08 -0.94 1.40
CA PHE A 282 -8.90 -1.91 2.10
C PHE A 282 -8.15 -3.05 2.75
N ARG A 283 -8.89 -3.84 3.55
CA ARG A 283 -8.38 -4.91 4.41
C ARG A 283 -7.50 -4.36 5.53
N HIS A 284 -6.23 -4.72 5.63
CA HIS A 284 -5.34 -4.33 6.74
C HIS A 284 -4.24 -3.35 6.26
N SER A 285 -4.55 -2.48 5.28
CA SER A 285 -3.58 -1.54 4.70
C SER A 285 -3.11 -0.51 5.72
N LYS A 286 -1.84 -0.12 5.65
CA LYS A 286 -1.29 0.99 6.43
C LYS A 286 -0.68 2.02 5.49
N ILE A 287 -1.33 3.18 5.38
CA ILE A 287 -0.86 4.29 4.55
C ILE A 287 -0.43 5.40 5.49
N TYR A 288 0.84 5.78 5.45
CA TYR A 288 1.36 6.76 6.40
C TYR A 288 2.53 7.61 5.91
N GLY A 289 3.05 8.49 6.76
CA GLY A 289 4.03 9.50 6.33
C GLY A 289 3.35 10.53 5.45
N ASN A 290 3.91 10.81 4.28
CA ASN A 290 3.34 11.66 3.24
C ASN A 290 2.89 10.82 2.02
N ALA A 291 2.57 9.53 2.21
CA ALA A 291 2.16 8.65 1.12
C ALA A 291 0.87 9.14 0.43
N ALA A 292 0.78 8.89 -0.88
CA ALA A 292 -0.35 9.36 -1.69
C ALA A 292 -0.91 8.28 -2.61
N ILE A 293 -2.23 8.06 -2.55
CA ILE A 293 -2.95 7.06 -3.35
C ILE A 293 -3.97 7.79 -4.23
N TYR A 294 -3.91 7.60 -5.55
CA TYR A 294 -4.69 8.39 -6.51
C TYR A 294 -5.42 7.56 -7.57
N HIS A 295 -6.37 8.18 -8.26
CA HIS A 295 -7.11 7.61 -9.40
C HIS A 295 -7.76 6.27 -9.06
N ASN A 296 -7.62 5.23 -9.89
CA ASN A 296 -8.21 3.91 -9.65
C ASN A 296 -7.29 2.99 -8.84
N ALA A 297 -6.30 3.54 -8.13
CA ALA A 297 -5.30 2.73 -7.46
C ALA A 297 -5.95 1.87 -6.39
N LEU A 298 -5.59 0.59 -6.39
CA LEU A 298 -6.12 -0.37 -5.46
C LEU A 298 -5.03 -0.72 -4.47
N VAL A 299 -5.24 -0.43 -3.18
CA VAL A 299 -4.34 -0.84 -2.11
C VAL A 299 -5.04 -1.82 -1.17
N SER A 300 -4.58 -3.07 -1.15
CA SER A 300 -5.17 -4.13 -0.33
C SER A 300 -4.15 -4.79 0.61
N GLY A 301 -4.08 -4.35 1.87
CA GLY A 301 -3.18 -4.89 2.91
C GLY A 301 -1.75 -4.30 2.97
N GLY A 302 -1.39 -3.38 2.08
CA GLY A 302 0.00 -2.88 1.87
C GLY A 302 0.44 -1.82 2.88
N LYS A 303 1.76 -1.70 3.08
CA LYS A 303 2.38 -0.60 3.83
C LYS A 303 2.97 0.41 2.85
N ILE A 304 2.30 1.53 2.66
CA ILE A 304 2.76 2.60 1.78
C ILE A 304 3.08 3.80 2.64
N TYR A 305 4.36 4.15 2.69
CA TYR A 305 4.83 5.13 3.65
C TYR A 305 6.00 5.95 3.14
N ASP A 306 6.50 6.85 4.00
CA ASP A 306 7.39 7.94 3.62
C ASP A 306 6.72 8.80 2.54
N ASN A 307 7.25 8.89 1.32
CA ASN A 307 6.66 9.67 0.23
C ASN A 307 6.15 8.77 -0.90
N ALA A 308 5.78 7.53 -0.61
CA ALA A 308 5.40 6.58 -1.63
C ALA A 308 4.05 6.88 -2.30
N ILE A 309 3.98 6.67 -3.62
CA ILE A 309 2.82 7.03 -4.46
C ILE A 309 2.30 5.82 -5.23
N ILE A 310 1.00 5.56 -5.13
CA ILE A 310 0.30 4.54 -5.92
C ILE A 310 -0.80 5.23 -6.72
N ALA A 311 -0.82 5.12 -8.05
CA ALA A 311 -1.84 5.80 -8.86
C ALA A 311 -2.26 5.05 -10.14
N ASN A 312 -3.21 5.61 -10.87
CA ASN A 312 -3.82 5.06 -12.09
C ASN A 312 -4.52 3.73 -11.78
N ASN A 313 -4.32 2.68 -12.56
CA ASN A 313 -4.86 1.35 -12.27
C ASN A 313 -3.89 0.52 -11.43
N ALA A 314 -2.91 1.16 -10.78
CA ALA A 314 -1.86 0.45 -10.08
C ALA A 314 -2.47 -0.32 -8.93
N GLN A 315 -2.06 -1.56 -8.84
CA GLN A 315 -2.57 -2.47 -7.84
C GLN A 315 -1.42 -2.76 -6.90
N VAL A 316 -1.59 -2.29 -5.68
CA VAL A 316 -0.74 -2.66 -4.57
C VAL A 316 -1.50 -3.58 -3.67
N SER A 317 -1.04 -4.81 -3.52
CA SER A 317 -1.75 -5.77 -2.68
C SER A 317 -0.80 -6.62 -1.84
N GLY A 318 -1.33 -7.27 -0.81
CA GLY A 318 -0.51 -8.00 0.17
C GLY A 318 0.22 -7.06 1.12
N HIS A 319 1.34 -7.47 1.70
CA HIS A 319 2.08 -6.70 2.72
C HIS A 319 3.18 -5.79 2.16
N ALA A 320 3.02 -5.31 0.91
CA ALA A 320 4.08 -4.66 0.15
C ALA A 320 4.56 -3.43 0.90
N LYS A 321 5.87 -3.32 1.08
CA LYS A 321 6.47 -2.15 1.72
C LYS A 321 6.98 -1.26 0.61
N ILE A 322 6.24 -0.21 0.40
CA ILE A 322 6.47 0.76 -0.65
C ILE A 322 6.78 2.04 0.08
N TYR A 323 8.08 2.30 0.19
CA TYR A 323 8.61 3.28 1.12
C TYR A 323 9.85 3.96 0.57
N GLY A 324 10.33 4.96 1.28
CA GLY A 324 11.13 6.01 0.64
C GLY A 324 10.28 6.75 -0.40
N ASN A 325 10.84 6.95 -1.58
CA ASN A 325 10.22 7.73 -2.65
C ASN A 325 9.66 6.83 -3.76
N THR A 326 9.04 5.73 -3.35
CA THR A 326 8.59 4.67 -4.24
C THR A 326 7.36 5.05 -5.04
N LYS A 327 7.27 4.61 -6.30
CA LYS A 327 6.09 4.88 -7.12
C LYS A 327 5.64 3.71 -7.98
N ILE A 328 4.32 3.54 -8.09
CA ILE A 328 3.68 2.42 -8.78
C ILE A 328 2.43 2.92 -9.51
N TYR A 329 2.35 2.67 -10.83
CA TYR A 329 1.43 3.36 -11.75
C TYR A 329 0.85 2.47 -12.85
N GLU A 330 -0.01 2.99 -13.72
CA GLU A 330 -0.57 2.24 -14.86
C GLU A 330 -1.25 0.94 -14.43
N ASN A 331 -1.08 -0.14 -15.18
CA ASN A 331 -1.45 -1.48 -14.74
C ASN A 331 -0.34 -2.10 -13.86
N ALA A 332 0.56 -1.27 -13.29
CA ALA A 332 1.62 -1.72 -12.40
C ALA A 332 1.03 -2.40 -11.20
N THR A 333 1.26 -3.69 -11.22
CA THR A 333 0.70 -4.59 -10.26
C THR A 333 1.82 -4.96 -9.30
N VAL A 334 2.07 -4.10 -8.32
CA VAL A 334 3.10 -4.38 -7.30
C VAL A 334 2.46 -5.08 -6.13
N ASN A 335 2.70 -6.36 -6.04
CA ASN A 335 2.04 -7.19 -5.05
C ASN A 335 3.05 -7.78 -4.06
N GLY A 336 2.55 -8.33 -2.97
CA GLY A 336 3.33 -9.21 -2.09
C GLY A 336 4.13 -8.47 -1.02
N HIS A 337 5.43 -8.77 -0.87
CA HIS A 337 6.34 -8.19 0.12
C HIS A 337 7.42 -7.32 -0.54
N ALA A 338 7.10 -6.77 -1.71
CA ALA A 338 7.95 -5.88 -2.49
C ALA A 338 8.56 -4.85 -1.53
N ASN A 339 9.85 -5.00 -1.24
CA ASN A 339 10.65 -3.98 -0.59
C ASN A 339 11.02 -3.08 -1.73
N ILE A 340 10.03 -2.27 -2.05
CA ILE A 340 10.22 -1.22 -2.96
C ILE A 340 10.69 -0.08 -2.12
N TYR A 341 12.00 -0.10 -2.01
CA TYR A 341 12.64 0.65 -1.00
C TYR A 341 13.88 1.27 -1.57
N GLY A 342 14.16 2.45 -1.05
CA GLY A 342 14.57 3.47 -1.98
C GLY A 342 13.45 3.65 -3.02
N ASN A 343 13.62 3.07 -4.21
CA ASN A 343 13.03 3.61 -5.43
C ASN A 343 12.50 2.55 -6.44
N ALA A 344 11.86 1.42 -6.08
CA ALA A 344 11.90 0.20 -6.94
C ALA A 344 10.89 -1.02 -6.93
N GLN A 345 10.05 -1.28 -7.95
CA GLN A 345 9.49 -2.59 -8.45
C GLN A 345 8.04 -2.43 -8.97
N ILE A 346 7.65 -3.14 -10.04
CA ILE A 346 6.60 -2.70 -10.99
C ILE A 346 6.06 -3.89 -11.85
N TYR A 347 4.76 -4.10 -12.17
CA TYR A 347 4.32 -5.29 -12.98
C TYR A 347 3.08 -5.13 -13.95
N GLY A 348 2.49 -6.20 -14.53
CA GLY A 348 1.49 -6.18 -15.64
C GLY A 348 2.06 -6.29 -17.09
N SER A 349 1.65 -5.41 -18.00
CA SER A 349 2.62 -4.79 -18.92
C SER A 349 3.68 -3.98 -18.14
N ALA A 350 3.85 -4.23 -16.84
CA ALA A 350 5.09 -4.46 -16.11
C ALA A 350 6.33 -3.77 -16.59
N VAL A 351 6.24 -2.48 -16.78
CA VAL A 351 7.42 -1.70 -16.97
C VAL A 351 8.10 -1.55 -15.61
N VAL A 352 8.89 -2.55 -15.15
CA VAL A 352 9.95 -2.31 -14.15
C VAL A 352 11.14 -1.70 -14.86
N ASN A 353 11.15 -0.38 -15.00
CA ASN A 353 12.03 0.32 -15.94
C ASN A 353 12.98 1.31 -15.25
N GLU A 354 13.96 1.78 -16.02
CA GLU A 354 14.84 2.91 -15.79
C GLU A 354 15.89 2.74 -14.71
N ASN A 355 15.59 3.03 -13.45
CA ASN A 355 16.59 3.11 -12.38
C ASN A 355 16.04 2.63 -11.06
N VAL A 356 14.93 1.91 -11.17
CA VAL A 356 14.42 1.05 -10.14
C VAL A 356 15.64 0.31 -9.61
N LYS A 357 15.99 0.64 -8.37
CA LYS A 357 17.06 -0.05 -7.69
C LYS A 357 16.48 -1.40 -7.35
N ILE A 358 16.75 -2.30 -8.25
CA ILE A 358 16.38 -3.67 -8.12
C ILE A 358 17.66 -4.24 -7.59
N PHE A 359 17.80 -4.03 -6.29
CA PHE A 359 19.08 -4.08 -5.64
C PHE A 359 18.95 -4.85 -4.36
N HIS A 360 20.05 -5.47 -3.98
CA HIS A 360 20.03 -6.67 -3.18
C HIS A 360 19.40 -7.80 -4.00
N ASN A 361 18.12 -8.10 -3.85
CA ASN A 361 17.52 -9.34 -4.39
C ASN A 361 16.25 -9.10 -5.21
N ALA A 362 16.13 -7.96 -5.90
CA ALA A 362 14.88 -7.58 -6.54
C ALA A 362 14.71 -8.25 -7.92
N GLN A 363 13.49 -8.24 -8.46
CA GLN A 363 13.10 -9.21 -9.49
C GLN A 363 12.26 -8.59 -10.60
N ILE A 364 12.54 -8.95 -11.86
CA ILE A 364 11.74 -8.52 -13.02
C ILE A 364 11.53 -9.69 -13.99
N LYS A 365 10.28 -9.94 -14.40
CA LYS A 365 9.80 -11.23 -14.91
C LYS A 365 8.57 -11.11 -15.84
N SER A 366 8.14 -12.17 -16.52
CA SER A 366 7.01 -12.16 -17.48
C SER A 366 7.21 -11.18 -18.66
N ASN A 367 6.17 -10.53 -19.20
CA ASN A 367 6.31 -9.42 -20.15
C ASN A 367 6.88 -8.14 -19.51
N ALA A 368 7.39 -8.24 -18.27
CA ALA A 368 8.07 -7.12 -17.69
C ALA A 368 9.32 -6.83 -18.48
N GLU A 369 9.53 -5.55 -18.70
CA GLU A 369 10.70 -5.14 -19.40
C GLU A 369 11.47 -4.21 -18.49
N VAL A 370 12.67 -4.69 -18.18
CA VAL A 370 13.80 -3.99 -17.59
C VAL A 370 14.54 -3.28 -18.70
N ARG A 371 13.90 -2.27 -19.26
CA ARG A 371 14.45 -1.50 -20.37
C ARG A 371 15.32 -0.34 -19.84
N GLY A 372 16.21 0.17 -20.68
CA GLY A 372 16.95 1.42 -20.44
C GLY A 372 18.27 1.22 -19.70
N ASN A 373 18.43 1.81 -18.51
CA ASN A 373 19.65 1.79 -17.69
C ASN A 373 19.44 1.09 -16.33
N ALA A 374 18.37 0.27 -16.22
CA ALA A 374 17.91 -0.28 -14.95
C ALA A 374 18.97 -1.17 -14.33
N LYS A 375 19.24 -0.88 -13.07
CA LYS A 375 20.28 -1.55 -12.32
C LYS A 375 19.63 -2.68 -11.56
N VAL A 376 19.97 -3.87 -12.01
CA VAL A 376 19.59 -5.15 -11.43
C VAL A 376 20.85 -5.73 -10.83
N TYR A 377 21.02 -5.55 -9.53
CA TYR A 377 22.31 -5.77 -8.88
C TYR A 377 22.17 -6.29 -7.45
N GLY A 378 23.29 -6.70 -6.88
CA GLY A 378 23.26 -7.70 -5.81
C GLY A 378 23.01 -9.07 -6.43
N SER A 379 22.16 -9.88 -5.83
CA SER A 379 21.73 -11.19 -6.34
C SER A 379 20.36 -11.09 -7.05
N SER A 380 20.11 -9.98 -7.77
CA SER A 380 18.82 -9.70 -8.42
C SER A 380 18.60 -10.56 -9.68
N ILE A 381 17.34 -10.82 -10.06
CA ILE A 381 16.99 -11.87 -11.03
C ILE A 381 16.15 -11.33 -12.20
N ILE A 382 16.47 -11.81 -13.41
CA ILE A 382 15.73 -11.53 -14.65
C ILE A 382 15.48 -12.83 -15.43
N SER A 383 14.22 -13.17 -15.74
CA SER A 383 13.84 -14.50 -16.27
C SER A 383 12.57 -14.44 -17.17
N ASP A 384 12.06 -15.58 -17.63
CA ASP A 384 10.83 -15.71 -18.44
C ASP A 384 10.94 -15.06 -19.84
N THR A 385 9.92 -14.34 -20.33
CA THR A 385 9.98 -13.47 -21.51
C THR A 385 10.46 -12.05 -21.16
N ALA A 386 11.02 -11.85 -19.97
CA ALA A 386 11.40 -10.52 -19.55
C ALA A 386 12.52 -10.01 -20.43
N LYS A 387 12.36 -8.75 -20.80
CA LYS A 387 13.28 -8.09 -21.72
C LYS A 387 14.17 -7.16 -20.92
N VAL A 388 15.47 -7.32 -21.11
CA VAL A 388 16.52 -6.45 -20.59
C VAL A 388 17.22 -5.83 -21.77
N CYS A 389 16.75 -4.68 -22.19
CA CYS A 389 17.14 -4.10 -23.47
C CYS A 389 17.54 -2.64 -23.32
N GLY A 390 18.20 -2.10 -24.36
CA GLY A 390 18.84 -0.79 -24.33
C GLY A 390 20.27 -0.88 -23.82
N ASN A 391 20.56 -0.26 -22.68
CA ASN A 391 21.87 -0.26 -22.02
C ASN A 391 21.77 -0.78 -20.57
N ALA A 392 20.79 -1.63 -20.28
CA ALA A 392 20.45 -1.99 -18.90
C ALA A 392 21.57 -2.83 -18.29
N GLU A 393 21.80 -2.64 -17.00
CA GLU A 393 22.97 -3.18 -16.33
C GLU A 393 22.56 -4.26 -15.35
N VAL A 394 23.10 -5.45 -15.59
CA VAL A 394 22.89 -6.63 -14.77
C VAL A 394 24.24 -7.08 -14.25
N TYR A 395 24.50 -6.82 -12.98
CA TYR A 395 25.84 -6.90 -12.43
C TYR A 395 25.87 -7.39 -10.98
N ASN A 396 27.06 -7.56 -10.41
CA ASN A 396 27.31 -8.33 -9.19
C ASN A 396 26.93 -9.81 -9.39
N GLU A 397 26.08 -10.40 -8.56
CA GLU A 397 25.71 -11.83 -8.63
C GLU A 397 24.34 -12.03 -9.29
N ALA A 398 23.94 -11.11 -10.15
CA ALA A 398 22.63 -11.16 -10.80
C ALA A 398 22.51 -12.36 -11.77
N MET A 399 21.32 -12.93 -11.90
CA MET A 399 21.08 -14.13 -12.70
C MET A 399 20.10 -13.86 -13.84
N ILE A 400 20.46 -14.31 -15.04
CA ILE A 400 19.67 -14.18 -16.27
C ILE A 400 19.51 -15.58 -16.87
N TYR A 401 18.30 -16.08 -17.05
CA TYR A 401 18.12 -17.47 -17.53
C TYR A 401 16.76 -17.69 -18.19
N GLU A 402 16.44 -18.95 -18.54
CA GLU A 402 15.22 -19.33 -19.29
C GLU A 402 15.12 -18.68 -20.67
N ASN A 403 14.05 -17.97 -21.01
CA ASN A 403 13.86 -17.31 -22.31
C ASN A 403 14.15 -15.80 -22.24
N ALA A 404 14.78 -15.34 -21.14
CA ALA A 404 15.02 -13.93 -20.92
C ALA A 404 15.90 -13.39 -22.04
N GLN A 405 15.58 -12.19 -22.48
CA GLN A 405 16.24 -11.57 -23.60
C GLN A 405 17.04 -10.39 -23.09
N VAL A 406 18.37 -10.48 -23.23
CA VAL A 406 19.28 -9.36 -22.98
C VAL A 406 19.88 -8.92 -24.29
N PHE A 407 19.51 -7.76 -24.77
CA PHE A 407 19.86 -7.40 -26.16
C PHE A 407 20.12 -5.92 -26.36
N GLU A 408 20.60 -5.59 -27.56
CA GLU A 408 21.07 -4.25 -27.98
C GLU A 408 22.42 -3.89 -27.40
N LYS A 409 22.57 -2.95 -26.46
CA LYS A 409 23.86 -2.56 -25.86
C LYS A 409 23.92 -2.88 -24.36
N SER A 410 22.96 -3.67 -23.86
CA SER A 410 22.88 -4.07 -22.45
C SER A 410 24.17 -4.72 -21.97
N ILE A 411 24.47 -4.52 -20.69
CA ILE A 411 25.73 -4.94 -20.08
C ILE A 411 25.45 -5.99 -19.02
N ILE A 412 26.20 -7.09 -19.11
CA ILE A 412 26.26 -8.13 -18.09
C ILE A 412 27.69 -8.18 -17.56
N ALA A 413 27.85 -7.95 -16.25
CA ALA A 413 29.17 -7.81 -15.61
C ALA A 413 29.17 -8.37 -14.18
N GLY A 414 30.27 -8.25 -13.44
CA GLY A 414 30.44 -8.85 -12.12
C GLY A 414 30.60 -10.36 -12.17
N LYS A 415 29.94 -11.05 -11.25
CA LYS A 415 29.83 -12.51 -11.15
C LYS A 415 28.45 -13.01 -11.63
N ALA A 416 27.84 -12.28 -12.57
CA ALA A 416 26.51 -12.63 -13.05
C ALA A 416 26.51 -13.98 -13.78
N LYS A 417 25.37 -14.67 -13.81
CA LYS A 417 25.25 -15.99 -14.45
C LYS A 417 24.18 -15.97 -15.54
N VAL A 418 24.52 -16.55 -16.68
CA VAL A 418 23.63 -16.65 -17.84
C VAL A 418 23.52 -18.11 -18.30
N TYR A 419 22.32 -18.69 -18.28
CA TYR A 419 22.16 -20.14 -18.54
C TYR A 419 20.75 -20.50 -19.02
N GLY A 420 20.45 -21.79 -19.15
CA GLY A 420 19.19 -22.25 -19.75
C GLY A 420 19.11 -21.86 -21.22
N ASN A 421 17.97 -21.34 -21.68
CA ASN A 421 17.76 -20.93 -23.08
C ASN A 421 17.98 -19.43 -23.33
N ALA A 422 18.64 -18.71 -22.40
CA ALA A 422 18.66 -17.25 -22.39
C ALA A 422 19.38 -16.71 -23.63
N GLN A 423 18.92 -15.57 -24.09
CA GLN A 423 19.35 -15.00 -25.36
C GLN A 423 20.06 -13.67 -25.11
N ILE A 424 21.34 -13.63 -25.49
CA ILE A 424 22.16 -12.42 -25.48
C ILE A 424 22.52 -12.05 -26.91
N TYR A 425 22.04 -10.91 -27.40
CA TYR A 425 22.23 -10.58 -28.80
C TYR A 425 22.27 -9.09 -29.16
N GLY A 426 22.68 -8.79 -30.40
CA GLY A 426 22.87 -7.42 -30.88
C GLY A 426 24.29 -6.94 -30.65
N ASN A 427 24.47 -5.77 -30.04
CA ASN A 427 25.77 -5.17 -29.66
C ASN A 427 26.06 -5.31 -28.14
N ALA A 428 25.45 -6.29 -27.47
CA ALA A 428 25.50 -6.41 -26.01
C ALA A 428 26.93 -6.70 -25.55
N VAL A 429 27.23 -6.41 -24.28
CA VAL A 429 28.57 -6.62 -23.72
C VAL A 429 28.50 -7.56 -22.53
N ILE A 430 29.37 -8.57 -22.54
CA ILE A 430 29.60 -9.47 -21.41
C ILE A 430 31.05 -9.29 -20.95
N SER A 431 31.26 -8.99 -19.68
CA SER A 431 32.60 -8.67 -19.17
C SER A 431 32.81 -9.15 -17.74
N GLU A 432 34.02 -8.96 -17.21
CA GLU A 432 34.42 -9.37 -15.84
C GLU A 432 34.34 -10.89 -15.63
N ALA A 433 33.63 -11.41 -14.62
CA ALA A 433 33.65 -12.82 -14.20
C ALA A 433 32.31 -13.55 -14.45
N VAL A 434 31.63 -13.22 -15.56
CA VAL A 434 30.34 -13.81 -15.93
C VAL A 434 30.48 -15.29 -16.34
N GLU A 435 29.51 -16.12 -15.96
CA GLU A 435 29.46 -17.54 -16.34
C GLU A 435 28.28 -17.81 -17.28
N CYS A 436 28.58 -18.31 -18.49
CA CYS A 436 27.62 -18.69 -19.52
C CYS A 436 27.65 -20.21 -19.75
N PHE A 437 26.56 -20.94 -19.53
CA PHE A 437 26.56 -22.41 -19.61
C PHE A 437 25.22 -23.02 -20.06
N GLU A 438 25.14 -24.35 -20.12
CA GLU A 438 23.99 -25.10 -20.64
C GLU A 438 23.66 -24.74 -22.10
N ASN A 439 22.45 -24.23 -22.39
CA ASN A 439 21.95 -23.97 -23.75
C ASN A 439 21.95 -22.47 -24.11
N ALA A 440 22.66 -21.63 -23.34
CA ALA A 440 22.67 -20.18 -23.54
C ALA A 440 23.13 -19.81 -24.96
N LYS A 441 22.47 -18.81 -25.55
CA LYS A 441 22.70 -18.39 -26.93
C LYS A 441 23.25 -16.97 -26.98
N ILE A 442 24.46 -16.83 -27.53
CA ILE A 442 25.13 -15.53 -27.69
C ILE A 442 25.41 -15.29 -29.18
N PHE A 443 24.82 -14.25 -29.76
CA PHE A 443 24.88 -14.02 -31.22
C PHE A 443 24.76 -12.54 -31.63
N GLY A 444 25.10 -12.21 -32.88
CA GLY A 444 25.18 -10.84 -33.38
C GLY A 444 26.60 -10.25 -33.25
N GLN A 445 26.70 -8.95 -32.94
CA GLN A 445 27.95 -8.20 -32.73
C GLN A 445 28.31 -8.09 -31.23
N VAL A 446 28.04 -9.14 -30.45
CA VAL A 446 28.27 -9.18 -29.00
C VAL A 446 29.77 -9.17 -28.70
N LYS A 447 30.18 -8.41 -27.69
CA LYS A 447 31.58 -8.32 -27.23
C LYS A 447 31.75 -8.99 -25.88
N ILE A 448 32.69 -9.94 -25.80
CA ILE A 448 32.98 -10.74 -24.61
C ILE A 448 34.44 -10.51 -24.21
N SER A 449 34.68 -10.06 -22.97
CA SER A 449 36.01 -9.69 -22.47
C SER A 449 36.16 -9.99 -20.97
N GLY A 450 37.34 -9.84 -20.38
CA GLY A 450 37.60 -10.21 -18.98
C GLY A 450 37.78 -11.72 -18.74
N GLN A 451 37.39 -12.21 -17.55
CA GLN A 451 37.49 -13.59 -17.07
C GLN A 451 36.20 -14.40 -17.27
N VAL A 452 35.51 -14.20 -18.40
CA VAL A 452 34.24 -14.88 -18.72
C VAL A 452 34.46 -16.38 -18.94
N LYS A 453 33.54 -17.22 -18.45
CA LYS A 453 33.55 -18.68 -18.65
C LYS A 453 32.39 -19.13 -19.53
N ILE A 454 32.68 -19.86 -20.61
CA ILE A 454 31.69 -20.41 -21.54
C ILE A 454 31.81 -21.94 -21.58
N SER A 455 30.75 -22.66 -21.23
CA SER A 455 30.80 -24.13 -21.13
C SER A 455 29.47 -24.83 -21.40
N GLY A 456 29.43 -26.16 -21.23
CA GLY A 456 28.22 -26.96 -21.45
C GLY A 456 27.90 -27.08 -22.94
N GLN A 457 26.67 -26.80 -23.35
CA GLN A 457 26.22 -26.79 -24.75
C GLN A 457 26.07 -25.35 -25.31
N ALA A 458 26.68 -24.35 -24.66
CA ALA A 458 26.52 -22.95 -24.99
C ALA A 458 27.04 -22.65 -26.40
N LYS A 459 26.39 -21.69 -27.08
CA LYS A 459 26.67 -21.37 -28.49
C LYS A 459 27.03 -19.91 -28.68
N VAL A 460 28.17 -19.66 -29.32
CA VAL A 460 28.66 -18.32 -29.73
C VAL A 460 28.78 -18.27 -31.25
N TYR A 461 28.06 -17.36 -31.91
CA TYR A 461 28.03 -17.32 -33.37
C TYR A 461 27.76 -15.93 -33.99
N GLU A 462 27.82 -15.85 -35.33
CA GLU A 462 27.73 -14.64 -36.16
C GLU A 462 28.98 -13.76 -36.14
N PHE A 463 28.93 -12.54 -35.57
CA PHE A 463 30.03 -11.56 -35.55
C PHE A 463 30.55 -11.31 -34.12
N ALA A 464 30.37 -12.29 -33.22
CA ALA A 464 30.75 -12.15 -31.83
C ALA A 464 32.28 -12.09 -31.67
N GLU A 465 32.75 -11.23 -30.78
CA GLU A 465 34.17 -11.02 -30.49
C GLU A 465 34.48 -11.47 -29.05
N VAL A 466 35.46 -12.35 -28.86
CA VAL A 466 35.91 -12.89 -27.56
C VAL A 466 37.39 -12.57 -27.36
N TRP A 467 37.74 -11.86 -26.29
CA TRP A 467 39.14 -11.49 -26.04
C TRP A 467 39.55 -11.43 -24.56
N GLU A 468 40.78 -10.97 -24.31
CA GLU A 468 41.42 -10.84 -22.99
C GLU A 468 41.74 -12.18 -22.32
N SER A 469 40.94 -12.67 -21.37
CA SER A 469 41.26 -13.87 -20.55
C SER A 469 40.05 -14.79 -20.43
N ALA A 470 39.20 -14.82 -21.46
CA ALA A 470 38.02 -15.66 -21.51
C ALA A 470 38.35 -17.14 -21.73
N ASN A 471 37.56 -18.04 -21.12
CA ASN A 471 37.74 -19.49 -21.18
C ASN A 471 36.56 -20.19 -21.86
N ILE A 472 36.84 -21.04 -22.85
CA ILE A 472 35.85 -21.85 -23.60
C ILE A 472 36.18 -23.33 -23.42
N PHE A 473 35.26 -24.11 -22.85
CA PHE A 473 35.53 -25.51 -22.47
C PHE A 473 34.29 -26.41 -22.44
N GLY A 474 34.49 -27.69 -22.14
CA GLY A 474 33.44 -28.72 -22.20
C GLY A 474 32.93 -28.90 -23.63
N ASN A 475 31.60 -28.93 -23.81
CA ASN A 475 30.96 -29.18 -25.11
C ASN A 475 30.56 -27.90 -25.88
N ALA A 476 31.15 -26.75 -25.52
CA ALA A 476 30.80 -25.45 -26.10
C ALA A 476 31.19 -25.35 -27.59
N CYS A 477 30.41 -24.57 -28.35
CA CYS A 477 30.59 -24.39 -29.79
C CYS A 477 30.79 -22.91 -30.18
N VAL A 478 31.81 -22.62 -31.00
CA VAL A 478 32.02 -21.33 -31.66
C VAL A 478 32.04 -21.49 -33.18
N PHE A 479 31.20 -20.74 -33.88
CA PHE A 479 31.06 -20.81 -35.34
C PHE A 479 30.64 -19.47 -35.98
N GLY A 480 30.47 -19.41 -37.30
CA GLY A 480 30.22 -18.17 -38.03
C GLY A 480 31.47 -17.31 -38.21
N LYS A 481 31.31 -15.99 -38.35
CA LYS A 481 32.39 -15.00 -38.50
C LYS A 481 32.93 -14.50 -37.15
N SER A 482 32.83 -15.32 -36.10
CA SER A 482 33.24 -14.96 -34.74
C SER A 482 34.76 -14.85 -34.63
N GLN A 483 35.26 -14.01 -33.73
CA GLN A 483 36.68 -13.76 -33.54
C GLN A 483 37.11 -14.04 -32.11
N ILE A 484 38.22 -14.76 -31.93
CA ILE A 484 38.84 -15.07 -30.64
C ILE A 484 40.27 -14.52 -30.64
N PHE A 485 40.61 -13.63 -29.70
CA PHE A 485 41.93 -13.00 -29.63
C PHE A 485 42.37 -12.65 -28.19
N GLY A 486 43.45 -11.88 -28.03
CA GLY A 486 44.06 -11.64 -26.72
C GLY A 486 44.68 -12.90 -26.11
N ASN A 487 44.58 -13.07 -24.80
CA ASN A 487 45.11 -14.23 -24.04
C ASN A 487 44.01 -15.26 -23.72
N SER A 488 43.07 -15.49 -24.63
CA SER A 488 41.91 -16.40 -24.44
C SER A 488 42.33 -17.88 -24.45
N LYS A 489 41.60 -18.76 -23.75
CA LYS A 489 41.91 -20.20 -23.64
C LYS A 489 40.78 -21.12 -24.12
N ILE A 490 41.12 -22.10 -24.95
CA ILE A 490 40.21 -23.11 -25.50
C ILE A 490 40.69 -24.51 -25.13
N PHE A 491 39.85 -25.32 -24.47
CA PHE A 491 40.23 -26.68 -24.03
C PHE A 491 39.07 -27.67 -23.89
N ASP A 492 39.37 -28.89 -23.44
CA ASP A 492 38.46 -30.04 -23.37
C ASP A 492 37.85 -30.43 -24.73
N GLU A 493 36.54 -30.64 -24.83
CA GLU A 493 35.82 -31.07 -26.05
C GLU A 493 35.29 -29.89 -26.89
N ALA A 494 35.83 -28.68 -26.67
CA ALA A 494 35.35 -27.46 -27.33
C ALA A 494 35.52 -27.54 -28.86
N LYS A 495 34.54 -26.98 -29.59
CA LYS A 495 34.46 -27.07 -31.06
C LYS A 495 34.49 -25.69 -31.71
N ILE A 496 35.46 -25.48 -32.60
CA ILE A 496 35.64 -24.27 -33.41
C ILE A 496 35.54 -24.64 -34.89
N TYR A 497 34.60 -24.03 -35.62
CA TYR A 497 34.41 -24.34 -37.04
C TYR A 497 33.84 -23.16 -37.85
N ASP A 498 33.61 -23.39 -39.15
CA ASP A 498 33.14 -22.37 -40.11
C ASP A 498 34.20 -21.25 -40.28
N PHE A 499 33.81 -19.99 -40.53
CA PHE A 499 34.72 -18.86 -40.74
C PHE A 499 35.33 -18.24 -39.46
N ALA A 500 35.33 -18.95 -38.34
CA ALA A 500 35.83 -18.43 -37.06
C ALA A 500 37.34 -18.15 -37.12
N ALA A 501 37.79 -17.09 -36.45
CA ALA A 501 39.18 -16.66 -36.43
C ALA A 501 39.78 -16.71 -35.01
N ILE A 502 41.03 -17.18 -34.89
CA ILE A 502 41.83 -17.22 -33.66
C ILE A 502 43.10 -16.41 -33.89
N THR A 503 43.39 -15.42 -33.03
CA THR A 503 44.57 -14.58 -33.21
C THR A 503 45.24 -14.06 -31.93
N GLU A 504 46.29 -13.26 -32.08
CA GLU A 504 47.16 -12.72 -31.03
C GLU A 504 47.78 -13.83 -30.18
N ASN A 505 47.60 -13.80 -28.86
CA ASN A 505 48.29 -14.67 -27.90
C ASN A 505 47.39 -15.82 -27.39
N ALA A 506 46.36 -16.22 -28.14
CA ALA A 506 45.40 -17.23 -27.69
C ALA A 506 46.05 -18.62 -27.53
N GLU A 507 45.54 -19.41 -26.58
CA GLU A 507 46.02 -20.77 -26.28
C GLU A 507 44.94 -21.84 -26.53
N VAL A 508 45.27 -22.86 -27.33
CA VAL A 508 44.41 -24.03 -27.58
C VAL A 508 45.11 -25.29 -27.11
N TYR A 509 44.45 -26.09 -26.27
CA TYR A 509 45.00 -27.34 -25.75
C TYR A 509 43.95 -28.39 -25.38
N GLY A 510 44.39 -29.57 -24.92
CA GLY A 510 43.50 -30.68 -24.59
C GLY A 510 42.96 -31.37 -25.84
N CYS A 511 41.69 -31.77 -25.86
CA CYS A 511 41.06 -32.50 -26.97
C CYS A 511 40.22 -31.58 -27.88
N ALA A 512 40.54 -30.28 -27.92
CA ALA A 512 39.77 -29.29 -28.66
C ALA A 512 39.78 -29.60 -30.17
N LYS A 513 38.71 -29.23 -30.87
CA LYS A 513 38.54 -29.51 -32.30
C LYS A 513 38.40 -28.22 -33.09
N ILE A 514 39.34 -27.98 -34.01
CA ILE A 514 39.35 -26.88 -34.98
C ILE A 514 39.19 -27.46 -36.38
N TYR A 515 38.12 -27.13 -37.09
CA TYR A 515 37.88 -27.66 -38.44
C TYR A 515 37.13 -26.71 -39.38
N GLY A 516 37.07 -27.03 -40.67
CA GLY A 516 36.36 -26.22 -41.68
C GLY A 516 37.21 -25.08 -42.23
N TYR A 517 36.64 -23.87 -42.33
CA TYR A 517 37.29 -22.66 -42.86
C TYR A 517 37.92 -21.76 -41.78
N ALA A 518 38.19 -22.31 -40.60
CA ALA A 518 38.72 -21.54 -39.48
C ALA A 518 40.09 -20.93 -39.82
N ARG A 519 40.43 -19.80 -39.20
CA ARG A 519 41.70 -19.09 -39.46
C ARG A 519 42.49 -18.89 -38.17
N ILE A 520 43.80 -19.07 -38.23
CA ILE A 520 44.71 -18.89 -37.10
C ILE A 520 45.82 -17.92 -37.52
N PHE A 521 46.08 -16.87 -36.75
CA PHE A 521 47.18 -15.96 -37.09
C PHE A 521 47.74 -15.18 -35.91
N GLY A 522 48.97 -14.67 -35.98
CA GLY A 522 49.60 -13.93 -34.87
C GLY A 522 50.55 -14.82 -34.05
N GLU A 523 50.58 -14.66 -32.72
CA GLU A 523 51.46 -15.40 -31.78
C GLU A 523 50.69 -16.53 -31.04
N VAL A 524 49.75 -17.19 -31.74
CA VAL A 524 48.85 -18.21 -31.17
C VAL A 524 49.61 -19.47 -30.80
N LYS A 525 49.29 -20.06 -29.64
CA LYS A 525 49.90 -21.32 -29.16
C LYS A 525 48.91 -22.48 -29.24
N ILE A 526 49.26 -23.50 -30.02
CA ILE A 526 48.48 -24.74 -30.08
C ILE A 526 49.32 -25.87 -29.52
N LEU A 527 48.81 -26.47 -28.47
CA LEU A 527 49.50 -27.46 -27.64
C LEU A 527 48.59 -28.67 -27.42
N GLY A 528 49.17 -29.79 -27.01
CA GLY A 528 48.42 -31.00 -26.68
C GLY A 528 47.59 -31.56 -27.84
N GLU A 529 46.64 -32.45 -27.53
CA GLU A 529 45.90 -33.26 -28.50
C GLU A 529 44.83 -32.50 -29.31
N THR A 530 45.06 -31.23 -29.60
CA THR A 530 44.17 -30.39 -30.39
C THR A 530 44.05 -30.96 -31.80
N LEU A 531 42.84 -31.32 -32.21
CA LEU A 531 42.56 -31.78 -33.57
C LEU A 531 42.38 -30.57 -34.49
N ILE A 532 43.22 -30.47 -35.51
CA ILE A 532 43.13 -29.46 -36.56
C ILE A 532 42.83 -30.15 -37.90
N ALA A 533 41.75 -29.75 -38.58
CA ALA A 533 41.36 -30.29 -39.88
C ALA A 533 40.76 -29.22 -40.84
N GLY A 534 40.64 -29.52 -42.13
CA GLY A 534 39.90 -28.67 -43.10
C GLY A 534 40.73 -27.63 -43.83
N GLN A 535 40.06 -26.71 -44.53
CA GLN A 535 40.69 -25.63 -45.31
C GLN A 535 41.17 -24.46 -44.43
N MET A 536 41.68 -24.79 -43.24
CA MET A 536 42.13 -23.83 -42.25
C MET A 536 43.45 -23.20 -42.67
N LYS A 537 43.62 -21.90 -42.37
CA LYS A 537 44.81 -21.12 -42.76
C LYS A 537 45.56 -20.61 -41.54
N VAL A 538 46.88 -20.79 -41.52
CA VAL A 538 47.78 -20.33 -40.44
C VAL A 538 48.70 -19.22 -40.95
N PHE A 539 48.81 -18.11 -40.23
CA PHE A 539 49.68 -16.99 -40.59
C PHE A 539 50.47 -16.43 -39.39
N GLY A 540 51.62 -15.80 -39.61
CA GLY A 540 52.39 -15.14 -38.52
C GLY A 540 53.26 -16.08 -37.69
N GLN A 541 53.64 -15.67 -36.47
CA GLN A 541 54.54 -16.41 -35.57
C GLN A 541 53.81 -17.42 -34.68
N ALA A 542 52.79 -18.12 -35.21
CA ALA A 542 52.02 -19.08 -34.44
C ALA A 542 52.91 -20.27 -34.03
N GLU A 543 52.94 -20.56 -32.73
CA GLU A 543 53.73 -21.64 -32.16
C GLU A 543 52.85 -22.89 -32.05
N ILE A 544 52.99 -23.78 -33.03
CA ILE A 544 52.27 -25.06 -33.04
C ILE A 544 53.24 -26.12 -32.55
N VAL A 545 53.15 -26.42 -31.25
CA VAL A 545 53.96 -27.46 -30.60
C VAL A 545 53.11 -28.71 -30.42
N ASP A 546 52.49 -29.17 -31.51
CA ASP A 546 52.02 -30.55 -31.63
C ASP A 546 52.03 -30.98 -33.10
N LYS A 547 52.54 -32.20 -33.36
CA LYS A 547 52.96 -32.71 -34.68
C LYS A 547 51.85 -33.39 -35.48
N ARG A 548 50.58 -33.14 -35.15
CA ARG A 548 49.41 -33.74 -35.85
C ARG A 548 48.70 -32.70 -36.72
N PHE A 549 49.38 -32.22 -37.76
CA PHE A 549 48.73 -31.44 -38.83
C PHE A 549 48.00 -32.38 -39.79
N LEU A 550 46.68 -32.22 -39.90
CA LEU A 550 45.86 -32.84 -40.95
C LEU A 550 44.99 -31.77 -41.62
N ASN A 551 45.62 -30.75 -42.22
CA ASN A 551 45.35 -30.41 -43.63
C ASN A 551 46.42 -29.45 -44.20
N ASN A 552 46.78 -29.66 -45.48
CA ASN A 552 48.10 -29.36 -46.05
C ASN A 552 48.08 -28.12 -46.98
N GLU A 553 47.28 -27.11 -46.66
CA GLU A 553 47.18 -25.84 -47.42
C GLU A 553 47.52 -24.59 -46.60
N ALA A 554 47.95 -24.76 -45.34
CA ALA A 554 48.02 -23.66 -44.35
C ALA A 554 49.42 -23.04 -44.15
N ILE A 555 50.46 -23.51 -44.85
CA ILE A 555 51.84 -23.06 -44.67
C ILE A 555 52.43 -22.86 -46.07
N ASP A 556 52.79 -21.63 -46.44
CA ASP A 556 53.22 -21.32 -47.81
C ASP A 556 54.55 -22.02 -48.15
N GLY A 557 54.57 -22.79 -49.25
CA GLY A 557 55.76 -23.44 -49.80
C GLY A 557 55.72 -24.96 -50.02
N HIS A 558 54.85 -25.41 -50.94
CA HIS A 558 54.89 -26.66 -51.74
C HIS A 558 54.63 -28.07 -51.10
N GLN A 559 53.42 -28.57 -51.40
CA GLN A 559 53.05 -29.89 -51.99
C GLN A 559 52.57 -31.07 -51.08
N PHE A 560 51.23 -31.11 -50.85
CA PHE A 560 50.20 -32.20 -51.04
C PHE A 560 50.45 -33.63 -50.48
N LEU A 561 49.50 -34.41 -49.90
CA LEU A 561 48.06 -34.68 -50.18
C LEU A 561 47.38 -35.50 -49.03
N HIS A 562 46.03 -35.63 -49.08
CA HIS A 562 45.05 -36.03 -48.04
C HIS A 562 44.42 -37.44 -48.13
N ASP A 563 43.63 -37.79 -47.10
CA ASP A 563 42.36 -38.56 -47.20
C ASP A 563 41.36 -38.13 -46.09
N GLU A 564 40.03 -37.98 -46.23
CA GLU A 564 39.19 -37.04 -47.04
C GLU A 564 37.68 -37.16 -46.64
N ASN A 565 37.24 -38.26 -46.02
CA ASN A 565 35.81 -38.59 -45.95
C ASN A 565 34.97 -37.92 -44.85
N GLN A 566 35.56 -37.41 -43.77
CA GLN A 566 34.79 -36.76 -42.70
C GLN A 566 34.63 -35.24 -42.91
N MET A 567 35.48 -34.62 -43.74
CA MET A 567 35.48 -33.18 -44.02
C MET A 567 34.61 -32.78 -45.23
N LYS A 568 34.27 -33.72 -46.12
CA LYS A 568 33.35 -33.51 -47.27
C LYS A 568 31.91 -33.18 -46.85
N THR A 569 31.42 -33.80 -45.77
CA THR A 569 30.03 -33.63 -45.32
C THR A 569 29.74 -32.26 -44.69
N LEU A 570 30.79 -31.54 -44.26
CA LEU A 570 30.70 -30.19 -43.69
C LEU A 570 30.81 -29.10 -44.76
N HIS A 571 31.64 -29.30 -45.79
CA HIS A 571 31.82 -28.34 -46.88
C HIS A 571 30.58 -28.13 -47.77
N GLU A 572 29.78 -29.17 -48.05
CA GLU A 572 28.63 -29.08 -48.96
C GLU A 572 27.48 -28.17 -48.46
N LYS A 573 27.46 -27.81 -47.17
CA LYS A 573 26.42 -26.94 -46.58
C LYS A 573 26.78 -25.46 -46.58
N GLU A 574 28.07 -25.12 -46.64
CA GLU A 574 28.57 -23.75 -46.46
C GLU A 574 28.71 -22.99 -47.78
N GLU A 575 28.89 -23.68 -48.91
CA GLU A 575 29.17 -23.08 -50.22
C GLU A 575 27.98 -22.34 -50.89
N LYS A 576 26.79 -22.35 -50.26
CA LYS A 576 25.56 -21.80 -50.86
C LYS A 576 25.26 -20.33 -50.54
N VAL A 577 26.07 -19.61 -49.73
CA VAL A 577 25.59 -18.36 -49.09
C VAL A 577 26.38 -17.04 -49.35
N PHE A 578 27.68 -16.95 -49.70
CA PHE A 578 28.36 -15.62 -49.70
C PHE A 578 29.52 -15.32 -50.69
N ASP A 579 29.63 -14.02 -51.06
CA ASP A 579 30.46 -13.34 -52.09
C ASP A 579 31.80 -12.74 -51.54
N ALA A 580 32.89 -12.88 -52.30
CA ALA A 580 34.30 -12.71 -51.88
C ALA A 580 34.83 -11.26 -51.87
N SER A 581 34.24 -10.35 -52.63
CA SER A 581 34.73 -8.97 -52.81
C SER A 581 34.62 -8.10 -51.55
N LYS A 582 33.74 -8.45 -50.60
CA LYS A 582 33.55 -7.73 -49.33
C LYS A 582 34.61 -8.06 -48.26
N ILE A 583 35.39 -9.12 -48.45
CA ILE A 583 36.36 -9.62 -47.46
C ILE A 583 37.62 -8.75 -47.42
N GLN A 584 38.03 -8.16 -48.55
CA GLN A 584 39.27 -7.41 -48.64
C GLN A 584 39.20 -6.06 -47.92
N ALA A 585 38.07 -5.34 -48.05
CA ALA A 585 37.85 -4.07 -47.37
C ALA A 585 37.79 -4.21 -45.83
N PHE A 586 37.44 -5.39 -45.33
CA PHE A 586 37.38 -5.69 -43.89
C PHE A 586 38.78 -5.84 -43.27
N ASN A 587 39.72 -6.41 -44.01
CA ASN A 587 41.08 -6.67 -43.53
C ASN A 587 41.90 -5.37 -43.30
N GLU A 588 41.66 -4.31 -44.07
CA GLU A 588 42.36 -3.02 -43.92
C GLU A 588 41.93 -2.25 -42.65
N ASN A 589 40.65 -2.32 -42.27
CA ASN A 589 40.15 -1.63 -41.08
C ASN A 589 40.64 -2.25 -39.76
N ILE A 590 40.86 -3.58 -39.71
CA ILE A 590 41.31 -4.30 -38.50
C ILE A 590 42.72 -3.88 -38.10
N THR A 591 43.61 -3.73 -39.08
CA THR A 591 45.03 -3.43 -38.84
C THR A 591 45.20 -2.09 -38.10
N ASN A 592 44.35 -1.11 -38.38
CA ASN A 592 44.42 0.22 -37.76
C ASN A 592 44.00 0.20 -36.29
N VAL A 593 43.01 -0.61 -35.92
CA VAL A 593 42.46 -0.68 -34.54
C VAL A 593 43.40 -1.41 -33.58
N LEU A 594 44.16 -2.39 -34.06
CA LEU A 594 45.10 -3.20 -33.26
C LEU A 594 46.28 -2.36 -32.73
N ASN A 595 46.74 -1.37 -33.49
CA ASN A 595 47.89 -0.55 -33.12
C ASN A 595 47.63 0.43 -31.96
N GLU A 596 46.40 0.94 -31.81
CA GLU A 596 46.08 1.91 -30.75
C GLU A 596 45.91 1.27 -29.36
N ARG A 597 45.50 -0.02 -29.28
CA ARG A 597 45.12 -0.67 -28.02
C ARG A 597 46.27 -1.29 -27.23
N LYS A 598 47.35 -1.72 -27.91
CA LYS A 598 48.47 -2.45 -27.28
C LYS A 598 49.16 -1.64 -26.15
N ASN A 599 49.09 -0.30 -26.22
CA ASN A 599 49.75 0.60 -25.27
C ASN A 599 49.05 0.76 -23.90
N ILE A 600 47.75 0.47 -23.77
CA ILE A 600 46.97 0.79 -22.55
C ILE A 600 47.02 -0.36 -21.51
N ASN A 601 46.96 -1.62 -21.97
CA ASN A 601 46.73 -2.79 -21.12
C ASN A 601 47.89 -3.18 -20.20
N LEU A 602 49.13 -2.90 -20.61
CA LEU A 602 50.31 -3.38 -19.88
C LEU A 602 50.47 -2.72 -18.49
N SER A 603 49.93 -1.50 -18.31
CA SER A 603 50.11 -0.70 -17.10
C SER A 603 49.24 -1.16 -15.93
N ALA A 604 48.04 -1.67 -16.20
CA ALA A 604 47.02 -1.96 -15.18
C ALA A 604 47.22 -3.31 -14.46
N GLN A 605 47.71 -4.34 -15.16
CA GLN A 605 47.79 -5.71 -14.63
C GLN A 605 48.84 -5.89 -13.51
N LYS A 606 49.97 -5.19 -13.59
CA LYS A 606 51.07 -5.37 -12.63
C LYS A 606 50.68 -5.04 -11.19
N ALA A 607 49.79 -4.08 -10.98
CA ALA A 607 49.45 -3.56 -9.65
C ALA A 607 48.56 -4.52 -8.83
N SER A 608 47.74 -5.35 -9.49
CA SER A 608 46.73 -6.16 -8.80
C SER A 608 47.32 -7.41 -8.12
N VAL A 609 48.19 -8.13 -8.83
CA VAL A 609 48.64 -9.48 -8.44
C VAL A 609 49.46 -9.51 -7.14
N ILE A 610 50.21 -8.44 -6.88
CA ILE A 610 51.06 -8.34 -5.69
C ILE A 610 50.21 -8.35 -4.41
N ASN A 611 48.98 -7.84 -4.46
CA ASN A 611 48.16 -7.64 -3.28
C ASN A 611 47.56 -8.95 -2.73
N GLU A 612 47.25 -9.90 -3.61
CA GLU A 612 46.55 -11.13 -3.25
C GLU A 612 47.46 -12.16 -2.55
N ILE A 613 48.73 -12.24 -2.97
CA ILE A 613 49.71 -13.20 -2.43
C ILE A 613 49.87 -13.03 -0.92
N ASN A 614 49.86 -11.79 -0.44
CA ASN A 614 50.08 -11.46 0.96
C ASN A 614 48.93 -11.89 1.88
N ILE A 615 47.71 -12.02 1.35
CA ILE A 615 46.52 -12.30 2.15
C ILE A 615 46.45 -13.78 2.50
N VAL A 616 46.83 -14.66 1.57
CA VAL A 616 46.61 -16.11 1.68
C VAL A 616 47.57 -16.76 2.67
N GLN A 617 48.85 -16.36 2.63
CA GLN A 617 49.86 -16.92 3.54
C GLN A 617 49.50 -16.73 5.01
N LYS A 618 48.78 -15.66 5.36
CA LYS A 618 48.36 -15.40 6.74
C LYS A 618 47.29 -16.36 7.25
N ALA A 619 46.43 -16.90 6.39
CA ALA A 619 45.26 -17.65 6.80
C ALA A 619 45.57 -19.10 7.19
N GLU A 620 46.55 -19.73 6.55
CA GLU A 620 46.87 -21.15 6.76
C GLU A 620 47.56 -21.40 8.10
N VAL A 621 48.42 -20.48 8.50
CA VAL A 621 49.13 -20.55 9.78
C VAL A 621 48.12 -20.55 10.94
N GLN A 622 47.09 -19.70 10.87
CA GLN A 622 46.08 -19.61 11.94
C GLN A 622 45.27 -20.89 12.13
N LYS A 623 45.05 -21.69 11.09
CA LYS A 623 44.20 -22.88 11.16
C LYS A 623 44.86 -24.04 11.90
N ALA A 624 46.17 -24.22 11.69
CA ALA A 624 46.96 -25.27 12.33
C ALA A 624 47.11 -25.03 13.85
N GLU A 625 47.14 -23.76 14.27
CA GLU A 625 47.21 -23.39 15.68
C GLU A 625 45.93 -23.74 16.44
N VAL A 626 44.76 -23.58 15.82
CA VAL A 626 43.46 -23.84 16.45
C VAL A 626 43.25 -25.33 16.74
N GLN A 627 43.58 -26.22 15.81
CA GLN A 627 43.40 -27.67 16.00
C GLN A 627 44.32 -28.26 17.08
N LYS A 628 45.54 -27.74 17.21
CA LYS A 628 46.44 -28.15 18.30
C LYS A 628 45.90 -27.76 19.67
N ALA A 629 45.26 -26.59 19.78
CA ALA A 629 44.74 -26.07 21.03
C ALA A 629 43.48 -26.81 21.54
N GLU A 630 42.68 -27.40 20.64
CA GLU A 630 41.48 -28.15 21.02
C GLU A 630 41.80 -29.55 21.59
N VAL A 631 42.82 -30.22 21.06
CA VAL A 631 43.27 -31.54 21.54
C VAL A 631 43.89 -31.43 22.94
N GLN A 632 44.66 -30.39 23.21
CA GLN A 632 45.27 -30.14 24.53
C GLN A 632 44.28 -29.76 25.64
N LYS A 633 43.02 -29.44 25.33
CA LYS A 633 41.99 -29.08 26.33
C LYS A 633 41.12 -30.26 26.75
N ALA A 634 41.16 -31.37 26.01
CA ALA A 634 40.34 -32.56 26.26
C ALA A 634 41.05 -33.62 27.13
N GLU A 635 42.38 -33.51 27.25
CA GLU A 635 43.25 -34.22 28.21
C GLU A 635 43.49 -33.34 29.45
#